data_AF-A0A7Y3ZZ43-F1
#
_entry.id   AF-A0A7Y3ZZ43-F1
#
_cell.length_a   1.000
_cell.length_b   1.000
_cell.length_c   1.000
_cell.angle_alpha   90.00
_cell.angle_beta   90.00
_cell.angle_gamma   90.00
#
_symmetry.space_group_name_H-M   'P 1'
#
loop_
_entity.id
_entity.type
_entity.pdbx_description
1 polymer ?
#
loop_
_entity_poly.entity_id
_entity_poly.type
_entity_poly.pdbx_seq_one_letter_code
_entity_poly.pdbx_strand_id
1 'polypeptide(L)'
;MKIVAQTFGIMAYAAFIAGCGGGNESDPKLDATNLAASTTADNVSSNSKPKFPAPENMVIRSTSDDNPIYGNMISWDYLSVSIWNSPVTFDKPEHYEYTIDGGSTWQMVISKPQFIGTQAYAKSKVGLRVKQDAIEGMSSPPSETLFATNTSRGEFVALQFVPMKNINQVVTFGDKGWDYTQAKCVAEYKPDGSGEPIFWAKSESFSSSTFEQVNDKVSKLDACNIKKWRLVKADEAKRLINRSIDEKAKGFAISRLTGHLAANKNGTLVAIKETGESQLTPNLSYHRFTVWSLPVGTQLVDEIDAAQLTQKDRLNEQADALLEVNDAIVNMLSALDNTSVDYTKLSADNVQNQTILSRALELWKNIYSQHQPAVTFLKEQVNLAKSRRDSKSREFVLKVSNYDNDWHEYENNFAIAAELLKELKAADSLAKLHQQDTHITRIKQTLAQASDAKSWFIGANNLRKADATYQQLQAELTAWLESLPTSKSNGALALIDKYHFLSQFYEWDQIKKTIKEALENAQSSEDFVSQSDAIIVDAAGKHYAKLDKLGLYLPKNTTYEQGWRCILEVSSGDKRRIWTLLPSGEVNGPDFIAYEGNSDATNNVLGPNGYLSQTNEQALCGVSDWKVPSLLQLQGLATSYIEGQGISLDTNVLVHHPKNQRVYYWSSEPEQDGKRIAYSYAYASTSDESVDKNKLFQSPDDTITFARLISESIMSNKWTYLNESGDLVENREQAACARNQVTGDIWQLFDKRDDTRWVDYSDLTKRLEKQNLDQVCGFYNWRLPSINELTSLLPIMRDVFIYNDVKDIFGPAIREKYFTDFTSENDYTSLDFIEGKHTSKTQSKWLTKDKYLYRFIAK
;
A
#
# COMPACT_ATOMS: atom_id res chain seq x y z
N MET A 1 -39.84 4.41 5.47
CA MET A 1 -38.78 3.38 5.25
C MET A 1 -38.93 2.60 3.95
N LYS A 2 -40.11 2.19 3.46
CA LYS A 2 -40.26 1.62 2.09
C LYS A 2 -39.96 2.58 0.92
N ILE A 3 -39.93 3.89 1.17
CA ILE A 3 -39.78 4.92 0.14
C ILE A 3 -38.33 5.00 -0.37
N VAL A 4 -37.32 4.75 0.47
CA VAL A 4 -35.90 4.81 0.05
C VAL A 4 -35.52 3.58 -0.80
N ALA A 5 -36.12 2.42 -0.62
CA ALA A 5 -35.87 1.29 -1.52
C ALA A 5 -36.52 1.47 -2.92
N GLN A 6 -37.62 2.23 -3.02
CA GLN A 6 -38.35 2.43 -4.27
C GLN A 6 -37.77 3.53 -5.16
N THR A 7 -37.14 4.57 -4.59
CA THR A 7 -36.56 5.67 -5.38
C THR A 7 -35.22 5.32 -6.02
N PHE A 8 -34.50 4.33 -5.49
CA PHE A 8 -33.08 4.13 -5.80
C PHE A 8 -32.77 3.10 -6.89
N GLY A 9 -33.76 2.36 -7.43
CA GLY A 9 -33.53 1.48 -8.59
C GLY A 9 -32.40 0.44 -8.44
N ILE A 10 -31.92 0.19 -7.23
CA ILE A 10 -30.94 -0.87 -6.92
C ILE A 10 -31.77 -2.08 -6.50
N MET A 11 -31.88 -3.07 -7.39
CA MET A 11 -32.44 -4.37 -7.01
C MET A 11 -31.53 -4.98 -5.94
N ALA A 12 -32.05 -5.06 -4.72
CA ALA A 12 -31.44 -5.79 -3.63
C ALA A 12 -31.15 -7.24 -4.04
N TYR A 13 -29.93 -7.71 -3.77
CA TYR A 13 -29.67 -9.14 -3.57
C TYR A 13 -30.29 -9.57 -2.24
N ALA A 14 -31.62 -9.70 -2.22
CA ALA A 14 -32.31 -10.40 -1.15
C ALA A 14 -32.28 -11.89 -1.47
N ALA A 15 -31.40 -12.64 -0.80
CA ALA A 15 -31.54 -14.08 -0.69
C ALA A 15 -32.87 -14.38 0.04
N PHE A 16 -33.88 -14.76 -0.74
CA PHE A 16 -35.19 -15.13 -0.25
C PHE A 16 -35.08 -16.46 0.54
N ILE A 17 -34.99 -16.40 1.86
CA ILE A 17 -35.31 -17.54 2.72
C ILE A 17 -36.76 -17.39 3.19
N ALA A 18 -37.68 -17.93 2.39
CA ALA A 18 -39.06 -18.15 2.80
C ALA A 18 -39.14 -19.41 3.67
N GLY A 19 -39.19 -19.22 4.99
CA GLY A 19 -39.68 -20.23 5.95
C GLY A 19 -41.16 -19.99 6.23
N CYS A 20 -41.99 -20.99 5.98
CA CYS A 20 -43.45 -20.95 6.08
C CYS A 20 -44.02 -20.61 7.48
N GLY A 21 -45.14 -19.88 7.50
CA GLY A 21 -46.08 -19.81 8.62
C GLY A 21 -47.26 -18.86 8.35
N GLY A 22 -48.48 -19.42 8.19
CA GLY A 22 -49.76 -18.81 7.73
C GLY A 22 -50.25 -17.51 8.41
N GLY A 23 -51.26 -16.79 7.90
CA GLY A 23 -52.21 -17.08 6.81
C GLY A 23 -53.22 -15.93 6.59
N ASN A 24 -54.01 -16.08 5.51
CA ASN A 24 -55.25 -15.40 5.08
C ASN A 24 -55.29 -13.86 4.90
N GLU A 25 -55.47 -13.40 3.65
CA GLU A 25 -56.75 -12.87 3.13
C GLU A 25 -56.68 -12.47 1.63
N SER A 26 -57.56 -13.10 0.83
CA SER A 26 -58.29 -12.65 -0.40
C SER A 26 -57.63 -11.87 -1.58
N ASP A 27 -57.52 -12.59 -2.72
CA ASP A 27 -57.86 -12.27 -4.14
C ASP A 27 -57.21 -11.11 -4.94
N PRO A 28 -57.24 -11.08 -6.31
CA PRO A 28 -57.43 -12.16 -7.29
C PRO A 28 -56.40 -12.19 -8.46
N LYS A 29 -56.36 -13.36 -9.12
CA LYS A 29 -55.88 -13.74 -10.46
C LYS A 29 -55.38 -12.67 -11.45
N LEU A 30 -54.23 -12.98 -12.08
CA LEU A 30 -53.97 -12.68 -13.49
C LEU A 30 -53.05 -13.75 -14.10
N ASP A 31 -53.67 -14.57 -14.97
CA ASP A 31 -53.04 -15.57 -15.83
C ASP A 31 -52.20 -14.90 -16.93
N ALA A 32 -50.98 -15.40 -17.16
CA ALA A 32 -50.20 -15.12 -18.35
C ALA A 32 -50.23 -16.34 -19.28
N THR A 33 -51.17 -16.33 -20.22
CA THR A 33 -51.16 -17.22 -21.38
C THR A 33 -50.24 -16.70 -22.48
N ASN A 34 -49.42 -17.63 -22.98
CA ASN A 34 -48.86 -17.72 -24.34
C ASN A 34 -47.75 -16.75 -24.77
N LEU A 35 -46.53 -17.27 -24.87
CA LEU A 35 -45.90 -17.42 -26.19
C LEU A 35 -44.98 -18.66 -26.18
N ALA A 36 -45.33 -19.64 -27.02
CA ALA A 36 -44.60 -20.87 -27.26
C ALA A 36 -43.93 -20.85 -28.65
N ALA A 37 -43.07 -21.84 -28.86
CA ALA A 37 -42.31 -22.23 -30.06
C ALA A 37 -40.92 -21.57 -30.18
N SER A 38 -39.82 -22.28 -30.40
CA SER A 38 -39.59 -23.67 -30.79
C SER A 38 -38.09 -23.97 -30.62
N THR A 39 -37.72 -25.14 -30.07
CA THR A 39 -36.88 -26.14 -30.77
C THR A 39 -36.62 -27.37 -29.88
N THR A 40 -37.27 -28.47 -30.28
CA THR A 40 -36.86 -29.88 -30.30
C THR A 40 -35.89 -30.44 -29.26
N ALA A 41 -36.41 -31.46 -28.59
CA ALA A 41 -35.78 -32.37 -27.64
C ALA A 41 -34.64 -33.22 -28.24
N ASP A 42 -33.67 -33.56 -27.38
CA ASP A 42 -33.29 -34.96 -27.14
C ASP A 42 -32.67 -35.15 -25.75
N ASN A 43 -33.20 -36.17 -25.05
CA ASN A 43 -32.56 -37.04 -24.04
C ASN A 43 -31.98 -36.50 -22.72
N VAL A 44 -32.72 -36.75 -21.62
CA VAL A 44 -32.45 -37.77 -20.57
C VAL A 44 -33.10 -37.30 -19.26
N SER A 45 -34.17 -37.99 -18.87
CA SER A 45 -34.63 -38.04 -17.49
C SER A 45 -33.65 -38.88 -16.66
N SER A 46 -32.91 -38.24 -15.75
CA SER A 46 -32.69 -38.76 -14.38
C SER A 46 -32.22 -37.63 -13.47
N ASN A 47 -33.19 -36.95 -12.86
CA ASN A 47 -32.96 -35.89 -11.90
C ASN A 47 -32.66 -36.50 -10.51
N SER A 48 -31.57 -37.26 -10.37
CA SER A 48 -31.03 -37.67 -9.07
C SER A 48 -29.78 -36.86 -8.77
N LYS A 49 -29.92 -35.80 -7.97
CA LYS A 49 -28.75 -35.17 -7.32
C LYS A 49 -27.93 -36.29 -6.64
N PRO A 50 -26.59 -36.33 -6.79
CA PRO A 50 -25.78 -37.38 -6.18
C PRO A 50 -26.02 -37.41 -4.67
N LYS A 51 -26.47 -38.55 -4.15
CA LYS A 51 -26.68 -38.77 -2.71
C LYS A 51 -25.32 -39.09 -2.09
N PHE A 52 -24.73 -38.16 -1.34
CA PHE A 52 -23.44 -38.41 -0.70
C PHE A 52 -23.56 -39.44 0.43
N PRO A 53 -22.60 -40.36 0.58
CA PRO A 53 -22.58 -41.31 1.69
C PRO A 53 -22.43 -40.58 3.02
N ALA A 54 -22.79 -41.26 4.11
CA ALA A 54 -22.62 -40.72 5.44
C ALA A 54 -21.12 -40.53 5.77
N PRO A 55 -20.76 -39.60 6.67
CA PRO A 55 -19.44 -39.60 7.28
C PRO A 55 -19.15 -40.94 7.97
N GLU A 56 -17.89 -41.19 8.32
CA GLU A 56 -17.47 -42.46 8.91
C GLU A 56 -16.90 -42.31 10.34
N ASN A 57 -16.77 -43.44 11.04
CA ASN A 57 -16.04 -43.58 12.31
C ASN A 57 -16.46 -42.60 13.42
N MET A 58 -17.78 -42.49 13.68
CA MET A 58 -18.24 -41.71 14.83
C MET A 58 -17.76 -42.33 16.15
N VAL A 59 -17.15 -41.51 17.00
CA VAL A 59 -16.73 -41.86 18.36
C VAL A 59 -17.37 -40.90 19.36
N ILE A 60 -18.04 -41.46 20.36
CA ILE A 60 -18.46 -40.71 21.55
C ILE A 60 -17.28 -40.66 22.52
N ARG A 61 -16.79 -39.45 22.82
CA ARG A 61 -15.60 -39.23 23.64
C ARG A 61 -15.86 -39.57 25.10
N SER A 62 -14.99 -40.41 25.65
CA SER A 62 -14.95 -40.88 27.04
C SER A 62 -13.50 -41.12 27.46
N THR A 63 -13.18 -41.00 28.75
CA THR A 63 -11.84 -41.37 29.26
C THR A 63 -11.62 -42.89 29.15
N SER A 64 -10.36 -43.32 29.22
CA SER A 64 -9.98 -44.73 29.07
C SER A 64 -10.03 -45.57 30.36
N ASP A 65 -10.42 -44.96 31.49
CA ASP A 65 -10.34 -45.57 32.82
C ASP A 65 -11.52 -46.52 33.11
N ASP A 66 -11.37 -47.41 34.10
CA ASP A 66 -12.41 -48.36 34.55
C ASP A 66 -13.74 -47.68 34.97
N ASN A 67 -13.67 -46.41 35.36
CA ASN A 67 -14.81 -45.53 35.59
C ASN A 67 -14.76 -44.36 34.60
N PRO A 68 -15.25 -44.54 33.37
CA PRO A 68 -15.09 -43.54 32.31
C PRO A 68 -15.88 -42.26 32.63
N ILE A 69 -15.24 -41.12 32.41
CA ILE A 69 -15.89 -39.81 32.40
C ILE A 69 -16.37 -39.55 30.97
N TYR A 70 -17.59 -39.05 30.82
CA TYR A 70 -18.21 -38.74 29.54
C TYR A 70 -18.29 -37.22 29.33
N GLY A 71 -17.91 -36.77 28.13
CA GLY A 71 -17.95 -35.34 27.78
C GLY A 71 -19.15 -34.94 26.92
N ASN A 72 -20.01 -35.89 26.53
CA ASN A 72 -21.05 -35.70 25.51
C ASN A 72 -20.50 -35.06 24.23
N MET A 73 -19.32 -35.50 23.77
CA MET A 73 -18.72 -35.02 22.53
C MET A 73 -18.63 -36.13 21.49
N ILE A 74 -18.92 -35.79 20.23
CA ILE A 74 -18.78 -36.69 19.09
C ILE A 74 -17.59 -36.27 18.22
N SER A 75 -16.87 -37.25 17.69
CA SER A 75 -15.81 -37.06 16.72
C SER A 75 -16.03 -38.02 15.56
N TRP A 76 -15.59 -37.69 14.35
CA TRP A 76 -15.85 -38.46 13.13
C TRP A 76 -14.68 -38.29 12.14
N ASP A 77 -14.65 -39.06 11.07
CA ASP A 77 -13.69 -38.85 9.96
C ASP A 77 -14.29 -37.93 8.90
N TYR A 78 -13.46 -37.04 8.37
CA TYR A 78 -13.91 -36.11 7.33
C TYR A 78 -14.24 -36.88 6.04
N LEU A 79 -15.36 -36.51 5.41
CA LEU A 79 -15.86 -37.15 4.20
C LEU A 79 -15.14 -36.62 2.96
N SER A 80 -14.62 -37.53 2.14
CA SER A 80 -14.11 -37.25 0.80
C SER A 80 -14.97 -37.96 -0.25
N VAL A 81 -15.45 -37.22 -1.25
CA VAL A 81 -16.29 -37.73 -2.35
C VAL A 81 -15.78 -37.19 -3.69
N SER A 82 -16.19 -37.82 -4.79
CA SER A 82 -15.96 -37.27 -6.14
C SER A 82 -17.18 -36.50 -6.61
N ILE A 83 -17.02 -35.21 -6.90
CA ILE A 83 -18.07 -34.34 -7.49
C ILE A 83 -17.57 -33.93 -8.88
N TRP A 84 -18.33 -34.27 -9.92
CA TRP A 84 -17.97 -33.98 -11.32
C TRP A 84 -16.55 -34.43 -11.70
N ASN A 85 -16.16 -35.64 -11.28
CA ASN A 85 -14.83 -36.22 -11.48
C ASN A 85 -13.68 -35.48 -10.79
N SER A 86 -13.98 -34.54 -9.89
CA SER A 86 -13.00 -33.89 -9.02
C SER A 86 -13.15 -34.38 -7.57
N PRO A 87 -12.06 -34.75 -6.88
CA PRO A 87 -12.13 -35.09 -5.47
C PRO A 87 -12.44 -33.83 -4.65
N VAL A 88 -13.49 -33.90 -3.83
CA VAL A 88 -13.90 -32.87 -2.89
C VAL A 88 -13.83 -33.45 -1.49
N THR A 89 -13.14 -32.77 -0.58
CA THR A 89 -13.05 -33.17 0.82
C THR A 89 -13.71 -32.12 1.71
N PHE A 90 -14.62 -32.56 2.57
CA PHE A 90 -15.25 -31.73 3.58
C PHE A 90 -14.43 -31.78 4.87
N ASP A 91 -13.32 -31.05 4.91
CA ASP A 91 -12.27 -31.11 5.95
C ASP A 91 -12.39 -30.08 7.08
N LYS A 92 -13.49 -29.32 7.13
CA LYS A 92 -13.74 -28.31 8.17
C LYS A 92 -14.99 -28.64 8.98
N PRO A 93 -15.02 -28.36 10.31
CA PRO A 93 -16.21 -28.57 11.13
C PRO A 93 -17.47 -27.89 10.56
N GLU A 94 -17.34 -26.69 10.01
CA GLU A 94 -18.44 -25.86 9.49
C GLU A 94 -19.12 -26.46 8.26
N HIS A 95 -18.53 -27.48 7.63
CA HIS A 95 -19.15 -28.25 6.56
C HIS A 95 -20.19 -29.26 7.07
N TYR A 96 -20.31 -29.46 8.39
CA TYR A 96 -21.18 -30.46 8.99
C TYR A 96 -22.30 -29.83 9.81
N GLU A 97 -23.35 -30.61 10.01
CA GLU A 97 -24.43 -30.34 10.94
C GLU A 97 -24.78 -31.60 11.73
N TYR A 98 -25.29 -31.42 12.94
CA TYR A 98 -25.67 -32.49 13.85
C TYR A 98 -27.10 -32.34 14.35
N THR A 99 -27.69 -33.45 14.77
CA THR A 99 -29.04 -33.51 15.34
C THR A 99 -28.99 -34.19 16.69
N ILE A 100 -29.93 -33.85 17.58
CA ILE A 100 -30.13 -34.46 18.89
C ILE A 100 -31.57 -34.97 19.10
N ASP A 101 -32.42 -34.85 18.07
CA ASP A 101 -33.84 -35.23 18.10
C ASP A 101 -34.20 -36.29 17.04
N GLY A 102 -33.19 -36.89 16.41
CA GLY A 102 -33.36 -37.91 15.37
C GLY A 102 -33.60 -37.32 13.98
N GLY A 103 -33.09 -36.12 13.72
CA GLY A 103 -33.11 -35.47 12.41
C GLY A 103 -34.30 -34.54 12.18
N SER A 104 -35.09 -34.25 13.21
CA SER A 104 -36.18 -33.26 13.12
C SER A 104 -35.64 -31.83 13.06
N THR A 105 -34.56 -31.56 13.78
CA THR A 105 -33.80 -30.32 13.69
C THR A 105 -32.30 -30.58 13.53
N TRP A 106 -31.61 -29.67 12.84
CA TRP A 106 -30.18 -29.73 12.54
C TRP A 106 -29.49 -28.46 13.01
N GLN A 107 -28.32 -28.62 13.62
CA GLN A 107 -27.50 -27.55 14.17
C GLN A 107 -26.13 -27.59 13.54
N MET A 108 -25.56 -26.42 13.24
CA MET A 108 -24.23 -26.32 12.65
C MET A 108 -23.17 -26.85 13.62
N VAL A 109 -22.20 -27.58 13.09
CA VAL A 109 -21.02 -28.02 13.83
C VAL A 109 -20.00 -26.87 13.88
N ILE A 110 -19.46 -26.61 15.07
CA ILE A 110 -18.51 -25.50 15.32
C ILE A 110 -17.14 -25.98 15.80
N SER A 111 -16.99 -27.28 16.08
CA SER A 111 -15.73 -27.86 16.56
C SER A 111 -15.67 -29.36 16.33
N LYS A 112 -14.46 -29.92 16.29
CA LYS A 112 -14.20 -31.36 16.26
C LYS A 112 -13.21 -31.70 17.38
N PRO A 113 -13.58 -32.51 18.40
CA PRO A 113 -14.91 -33.08 18.65
C PRO A 113 -16.01 -32.02 18.88
N GLN A 114 -17.26 -32.35 18.54
CA GLN A 114 -18.44 -31.51 18.71
C GLN A 114 -19.18 -31.85 20.00
N PHE A 115 -19.44 -30.86 20.85
CA PHE A 115 -20.32 -31.00 22.02
C PHE A 115 -21.79 -31.05 21.61
N ILE A 116 -22.53 -32.06 22.04
CA ILE A 116 -23.93 -32.26 21.62
C ILE A 116 -24.96 -31.78 22.65
N GLY A 117 -24.52 -31.26 23.81
CA GLY A 117 -25.38 -30.77 24.88
C GLY A 117 -25.23 -31.55 26.19
N THR A 118 -25.96 -31.11 27.21
CA THR A 118 -25.80 -31.54 28.60
C THR A 118 -26.73 -32.65 29.05
N GLN A 119 -27.73 -33.02 28.27
CA GLN A 119 -28.68 -34.05 28.65
C GLN A 119 -28.18 -35.45 28.26
N ALA A 120 -28.78 -36.48 28.85
CA ALA A 120 -28.59 -37.86 28.40
C ALA A 120 -29.43 -38.10 27.13
N TYR A 121 -28.78 -38.21 25.97
CA TYR A 121 -29.45 -38.45 24.69
C TYR A 121 -29.40 -39.93 24.30
N ALA A 122 -30.48 -40.45 23.72
CA ALA A 122 -30.43 -41.77 23.10
C ALA A 122 -29.55 -41.74 21.85
N LYS A 123 -28.67 -42.74 21.66
CA LYS A 123 -27.78 -42.82 20.49
C LYS A 123 -28.53 -42.75 19.14
N SER A 124 -29.76 -43.23 19.07
CA SER A 124 -30.61 -43.17 17.88
C SER A 124 -31.14 -41.77 17.56
N LYS A 125 -31.00 -40.82 18.49
CA LYS A 125 -31.41 -39.43 18.32
C LYS A 125 -30.27 -38.51 17.93
N VAL A 126 -29.02 -38.94 18.14
CA VAL A 126 -27.83 -38.15 17.82
C VAL A 126 -27.27 -38.60 16.48
N GLY A 127 -27.14 -37.66 15.55
CA GLY A 127 -26.60 -37.93 14.20
C GLY A 127 -25.81 -36.77 13.65
N LEU A 128 -24.97 -37.05 12.65
CA LEU A 128 -24.10 -36.09 11.98
C LEU A 128 -24.17 -36.30 10.46
N ARG A 129 -24.13 -35.21 9.69
CA ARG A 129 -24.02 -35.26 8.22
C ARG A 129 -23.25 -34.04 7.68
N VAL A 130 -22.83 -34.11 6.41
CA VAL A 130 -22.41 -32.92 5.67
C VAL A 130 -23.65 -32.08 5.37
N LYS A 131 -23.58 -30.78 5.68
CA LYS A 131 -24.69 -29.84 5.48
C LYS A 131 -24.96 -29.60 4.00
N GLN A 132 -26.16 -29.13 3.69
CA GLN A 132 -26.47 -28.68 2.33
C GLN A 132 -25.58 -27.49 1.94
N ASP A 133 -25.12 -27.46 0.69
CA ASP A 133 -24.33 -26.35 0.12
C ASP A 133 -23.12 -26.02 1.01
N ALA A 134 -22.42 -27.06 1.49
CA ALA A 134 -21.40 -26.95 2.53
C ALA A 134 -20.20 -26.06 2.14
N ILE A 135 -19.92 -25.94 0.84
CA ILE A 135 -18.85 -25.14 0.26
C ILE A 135 -19.48 -24.01 -0.56
N GLU A 136 -19.07 -22.77 -0.31
CA GLU A 136 -19.59 -21.60 -1.02
C GLU A 136 -19.35 -21.70 -2.54
N GLY A 137 -20.37 -21.31 -3.32
CA GLY A 137 -20.33 -21.45 -4.79
C GLY A 137 -20.56 -22.88 -5.31
N MET A 138 -20.71 -23.88 -4.42
CA MET A 138 -20.94 -25.28 -4.79
C MET A 138 -22.28 -25.80 -4.25
N SER A 139 -23.31 -25.77 -5.09
CA SER A 139 -24.61 -26.32 -4.67
C SER A 139 -24.57 -27.84 -4.53
N SER A 140 -25.01 -28.36 -3.38
CA SER A 140 -24.88 -29.77 -3.05
C SER A 140 -25.93 -30.22 -2.00
N PRO A 141 -26.54 -31.42 -2.15
CA PRO A 141 -27.49 -31.92 -1.15
C PRO A 141 -26.77 -32.30 0.15
N PRO A 142 -27.47 -32.39 1.30
CA PRO A 142 -26.88 -32.94 2.51
C PRO A 142 -26.52 -34.43 2.32
N SER A 143 -25.49 -34.91 3.02
CA SER A 143 -25.12 -36.33 2.97
C SER A 143 -26.12 -37.22 3.73
N GLU A 144 -25.98 -38.54 3.57
CA GLU A 144 -26.60 -39.48 4.51
C GLU A 144 -26.14 -39.21 5.95
N THR A 145 -26.98 -39.60 6.92
CA THR A 145 -26.73 -39.34 8.35
C THR A 145 -25.97 -40.49 8.98
N LEU A 146 -24.84 -40.17 9.62
CA LEU A 146 -24.13 -41.05 10.53
C LEU A 146 -24.75 -40.93 11.92
N PHE A 147 -25.55 -41.90 12.33
CA PHE A 147 -26.13 -41.94 13.68
C PHE A 147 -25.15 -42.53 14.70
N ALA A 148 -25.23 -42.04 15.94
CA ALA A 148 -24.38 -42.51 17.04
C ALA A 148 -24.66 -43.96 17.45
N THR A 149 -25.74 -44.59 16.97
CA THR A 149 -25.97 -46.05 17.13
C THR A 149 -24.87 -46.89 16.50
N ASN A 150 -24.14 -46.34 15.53
CA ASN A 150 -23.06 -47.03 14.84
C ASN A 150 -21.78 -47.12 15.68
N THR A 151 -21.73 -46.49 16.86
CA THR A 151 -20.58 -46.55 17.77
C THR A 151 -20.81 -47.48 18.96
N SER A 152 -19.90 -48.45 19.14
CA SER A 152 -19.96 -49.42 20.23
C SER A 152 -19.44 -48.88 21.57
N ARG A 153 -18.73 -47.75 21.56
CA ARG A 153 -18.10 -47.15 22.74
C ARG A 153 -18.75 -45.81 23.11
N GLY A 154 -18.82 -45.53 24.41
CA GLY A 154 -19.28 -44.26 24.96
C GLY A 154 -20.80 -44.17 25.08
N GLU A 155 -21.25 -43.26 25.95
CA GLU A 155 -22.66 -42.93 26.19
C GLU A 155 -22.82 -41.43 26.36
N PHE A 156 -24.06 -40.93 26.20
CA PHE A 156 -24.42 -39.56 26.51
C PHE A 156 -25.06 -39.51 27.89
N VAL A 157 -24.51 -38.69 28.77
CA VAL A 157 -24.93 -38.61 30.18
C VAL A 157 -25.45 -37.22 30.53
N ALA A 158 -26.15 -37.11 31.65
CA ALA A 158 -26.49 -35.81 32.21
C ALA A 158 -25.22 -35.13 32.77
N LEU A 159 -24.91 -33.94 32.29
CA LEU A 159 -23.80 -33.12 32.73
C LEU A 159 -24.32 -31.91 33.51
N GLN A 160 -24.07 -31.90 34.82
CA GLN A 160 -24.43 -30.76 35.66
C GLN A 160 -23.44 -29.60 35.50
N PHE A 161 -22.14 -29.88 35.42
CA PHE A 161 -21.09 -28.86 35.33
C PHE A 161 -20.30 -29.02 34.04
N VAL A 162 -20.33 -27.99 33.19
CA VAL A 162 -19.62 -27.99 31.91
C VAL A 162 -18.57 -26.88 31.91
N PRO A 163 -17.27 -27.23 31.79
CA PRO A 163 -16.22 -26.23 31.65
C PRO A 163 -16.28 -25.54 30.27
N MET A 164 -16.30 -24.22 30.28
CA MET A 164 -16.52 -23.40 29.10
C MET A 164 -15.28 -22.56 28.77
N LYS A 165 -14.97 -22.48 27.47
CA LYS A 165 -13.97 -21.55 26.93
C LYS A 165 -14.58 -20.17 26.69
N ASN A 166 -15.78 -20.15 26.11
CA ASN A 166 -16.68 -18.99 25.98
C ASN A 166 -18.14 -19.45 26.13
N ILE A 167 -19.10 -18.54 26.15
CA ILE A 167 -20.52 -18.87 26.40
C ILE A 167 -21.12 -19.90 25.43
N ASN A 168 -20.60 -20.03 24.21
CA ASN A 168 -21.09 -20.99 23.20
C ASN A 168 -20.16 -22.20 22.98
N GLN A 169 -19.00 -22.25 23.64
CA GLN A 169 -17.98 -23.24 23.37
C GLN A 169 -17.44 -23.85 24.65
N VAL A 170 -17.58 -25.17 24.77
CA VAL A 170 -16.95 -25.96 25.83
C VAL A 170 -15.43 -26.01 25.66
N VAL A 171 -14.69 -26.33 26.72
CA VAL A 171 -13.25 -26.60 26.60
C VAL A 171 -12.99 -27.92 25.87
N THR A 172 -11.73 -28.19 25.55
CA THR A 172 -11.36 -29.45 24.91
C THR A 172 -11.57 -30.65 25.85
N PHE A 173 -12.01 -31.77 25.27
CA PHE A 173 -12.15 -33.06 25.96
C PHE A 173 -11.21 -34.09 25.33
N GLY A 174 -10.29 -34.63 26.11
CA GLY A 174 -9.33 -35.65 25.68
C GLY A 174 -9.39 -36.91 26.55
N ASP A 175 -8.32 -37.72 26.48
CA ASP A 175 -8.27 -39.02 27.16
C ASP A 175 -8.31 -38.92 28.70
N LYS A 176 -7.93 -37.75 29.25
CA LYS A 176 -7.99 -37.42 30.69
C LYS A 176 -9.26 -36.66 31.11
N GLY A 177 -10.22 -36.52 30.18
CA GLY A 177 -11.47 -35.80 30.35
C GLY A 177 -11.37 -34.34 29.91
N TRP A 178 -12.20 -33.48 30.49
CA TRP A 178 -12.18 -32.03 30.24
C TRP A 178 -10.85 -31.39 30.68
N ASP A 179 -10.29 -30.51 29.84
CA ASP A 179 -9.17 -29.67 30.21
C ASP A 179 -9.64 -28.39 30.93
N TYR A 180 -9.79 -28.50 32.25
CA TYR A 180 -10.17 -27.37 33.11
C TYR A 180 -9.14 -26.24 33.15
N THR A 181 -7.91 -26.43 32.66
CA THR A 181 -6.91 -25.35 32.60
C THR A 181 -7.28 -24.32 31.53
N GLN A 182 -8.05 -24.73 30.51
CA GLN A 182 -8.58 -23.86 29.45
C GLN A 182 -9.91 -23.20 29.85
N ALA A 183 -10.52 -23.62 30.95
CA ALA A 183 -11.84 -23.13 31.36
C ALA A 183 -11.75 -21.68 31.85
N LYS A 184 -12.52 -20.80 31.19
CA LYS A 184 -12.69 -19.40 31.62
C LYS A 184 -13.84 -19.27 32.62
N CYS A 185 -14.82 -20.16 32.54
CA CYS A 185 -15.94 -20.28 33.47
C CYS A 185 -16.49 -21.72 33.43
N VAL A 186 -17.44 -22.03 34.31
CA VAL A 186 -18.22 -23.28 34.31
C VAL A 186 -19.70 -22.95 34.19
N ALA A 187 -20.40 -23.61 33.28
CA ALA A 187 -21.85 -23.59 33.18
C ALA A 187 -22.44 -24.69 34.08
N GLU A 188 -23.32 -24.31 35.00
CA GLU A 188 -24.07 -25.20 35.88
C GLU A 188 -25.51 -25.34 35.39
N TYR A 189 -25.92 -26.57 35.12
CA TYR A 189 -27.28 -26.97 34.76
C TYR A 189 -27.95 -27.68 35.93
N LYS A 190 -29.21 -28.12 35.75
CA LYS A 190 -29.84 -29.03 36.72
C LYS A 190 -29.13 -30.39 36.73
N PRO A 191 -29.30 -31.22 37.77
CA PRO A 191 -28.68 -32.54 37.84
C PRO A 191 -28.98 -33.49 36.66
N ASP A 192 -30.12 -33.29 35.98
CA ASP A 192 -30.50 -34.03 34.76
C ASP A 192 -29.93 -33.41 33.47
N GLY A 193 -29.07 -32.40 33.58
CA GLY A 193 -28.50 -31.65 32.47
C GLY A 193 -29.49 -30.67 31.82
N SER A 194 -30.72 -30.55 32.33
CA SER A 194 -31.74 -29.67 31.76
C SER A 194 -31.70 -28.26 32.35
N GLY A 195 -32.51 -27.37 31.76
CA GLY A 195 -32.71 -26.01 32.24
C GLY A 195 -31.70 -25.00 31.72
N GLU A 196 -31.92 -23.75 32.10
CA GLU A 196 -31.05 -22.64 31.77
C GLU A 196 -29.78 -22.69 32.65
N PRO A 197 -28.58 -22.52 32.07
CA PRO A 197 -27.35 -22.57 32.84
C PRO A 197 -27.15 -21.34 33.72
N ILE A 198 -26.55 -21.57 34.88
CA ILE A 198 -25.92 -20.55 35.71
C ILE A 198 -24.41 -20.63 35.47
N PHE A 199 -23.79 -19.51 35.11
CA PHE A 199 -22.36 -19.46 34.85
C PHE A 199 -21.60 -19.02 36.09
N TRP A 200 -20.44 -19.64 36.29
CA TRP A 200 -19.55 -19.41 37.42
C TRP A 200 -18.14 -19.10 36.93
N ALA A 201 -17.57 -17.96 37.31
CA ALA A 201 -16.18 -17.68 37.01
C ALA A 201 -15.26 -18.29 38.06
N LYS A 202 -13.97 -18.43 37.71
CA LYS A 202 -12.97 -18.95 38.63
C LYS A 202 -12.92 -18.08 39.89
N SER A 203 -12.94 -18.73 41.06
CA SER A 203 -12.86 -18.01 42.32
C SER A 203 -11.50 -17.33 42.46
N GLU A 204 -11.53 -16.09 42.93
CA GLU A 204 -10.32 -15.31 43.21
C GLU A 204 -10.19 -15.06 44.70
N SER A 205 -8.94 -15.09 45.16
CA SER A 205 -8.55 -14.84 46.54
C SER A 205 -8.02 -13.42 46.63
N PHE A 206 -8.62 -12.60 47.49
CA PHE A 206 -8.21 -11.21 47.67
C PHE A 206 -7.97 -10.89 49.14
N SER A 207 -6.94 -10.08 49.41
CA SER A 207 -6.82 -9.33 50.66
C SER A 207 -7.96 -8.30 50.74
N SER A 208 -8.42 -7.99 51.96
CA SER A 208 -9.58 -7.14 52.26
C SER A 208 -9.79 -5.93 51.33
N SER A 209 -11.00 -5.78 50.77
CA SER A 209 -11.43 -4.63 49.94
C SER A 209 -12.90 -4.27 50.22
N THR A 210 -13.37 -3.07 49.86
CA THR A 210 -14.77 -2.63 50.06
C THR A 210 -15.74 -3.23 49.04
N PHE A 211 -17.06 -3.18 49.30
CA PHE A 211 -18.06 -3.70 48.36
C PHE A 211 -17.98 -3.00 47.00
N GLU A 212 -17.87 -1.68 46.96
CA GLU A 212 -17.86 -0.88 45.74
C GLU A 212 -16.68 -1.26 44.84
N GLN A 213 -15.49 -1.39 45.43
CA GLN A 213 -14.28 -1.78 44.70
C GLN A 213 -14.38 -3.20 44.14
N VAL A 214 -14.98 -4.13 44.90
CA VAL A 214 -15.21 -5.49 44.43
C VAL A 214 -16.24 -5.50 43.32
N ASN A 215 -17.34 -4.79 43.50
CA ASN A 215 -18.43 -4.76 42.55
C ASN A 215 -18.01 -4.12 41.22
N ASP A 216 -17.16 -3.08 41.22
CA ASP A 216 -16.57 -2.49 40.01
C ASP A 216 -15.66 -3.49 39.26
N LYS A 217 -14.83 -4.25 39.98
CA LYS A 217 -13.99 -5.30 39.36
C LYS A 217 -14.84 -6.43 38.79
N VAL A 218 -15.86 -6.87 39.53
CA VAL A 218 -16.74 -7.97 39.13
C VAL A 218 -17.62 -7.56 37.94
N SER A 219 -18.14 -6.34 37.90
CA SER A 219 -18.97 -5.88 36.78
C SER A 219 -18.19 -5.77 35.46
N LYS A 220 -16.88 -5.51 35.54
CA LYS A 220 -15.93 -5.46 34.41
C LYS A 220 -15.31 -6.81 34.07
N LEU A 221 -15.60 -7.86 34.83
CA LEU A 221 -15.09 -9.20 34.54
C LEU A 221 -15.61 -9.67 33.19
N ASP A 222 -14.71 -10.20 32.37
CA ASP A 222 -15.00 -10.79 31.08
C ASP A 222 -14.58 -12.27 31.06
N ALA A 223 -15.31 -13.08 31.83
CA ALA A 223 -15.12 -14.53 31.85
C ALA A 223 -16.07 -15.16 30.83
N CYS A 224 -15.56 -16.05 29.98
CA CYS A 224 -16.32 -16.71 28.91
C CYS A 224 -17.01 -15.75 27.90
N ASN A 225 -16.49 -14.54 27.70
CA ASN A 225 -17.14 -13.49 26.90
C ASN A 225 -18.46 -12.98 27.50
N ILE A 226 -18.70 -13.28 28.78
CA ILE A 226 -19.89 -12.83 29.51
C ILE A 226 -19.52 -11.56 30.27
N LYS A 227 -20.37 -10.54 30.17
CA LYS A 227 -20.24 -9.27 30.90
C LYS A 227 -21.32 -9.15 31.97
N LYS A 228 -21.17 -8.15 32.85
CA LYS A 228 -22.13 -7.84 33.94
C LYS A 228 -22.27 -8.97 34.96
N TRP A 229 -21.14 -9.58 35.36
CA TRP A 229 -21.12 -10.55 36.45
C TRP A 229 -21.53 -9.91 37.77
N ARG A 230 -22.00 -10.73 38.71
CA ARG A 230 -22.30 -10.29 40.08
C ARG A 230 -21.61 -11.16 41.12
N LEU A 231 -21.40 -10.59 42.30
CA LEU A 231 -21.03 -11.38 43.46
C LEU A 231 -22.23 -12.24 43.91
N VAL A 232 -21.95 -13.44 44.39
CA VAL A 232 -22.97 -14.32 44.98
C VAL A 232 -23.63 -13.64 46.19
N LYS A 233 -24.94 -13.82 46.35
CA LYS A 233 -25.69 -13.26 47.48
C LYS A 233 -25.45 -14.09 48.74
N ALA A 234 -25.47 -13.47 49.93
CA ALA A 234 -25.24 -14.15 51.20
C ALA A 234 -26.16 -15.36 51.42
N ASP A 235 -27.45 -15.23 51.13
CA ASP A 235 -28.41 -16.33 51.32
C ASP A 235 -28.32 -17.42 50.24
N GLU A 236 -27.80 -17.08 49.07
CA GLU A 236 -27.45 -18.04 48.01
C GLU A 236 -26.23 -18.84 48.45
N ALA A 237 -25.16 -18.17 48.89
CA ALA A 237 -23.95 -18.80 49.43
C ALA A 237 -24.23 -19.78 50.57
N LYS A 238 -25.09 -19.41 51.55
CA LYS A 238 -25.46 -20.27 52.67
C LYS A 238 -26.09 -21.60 52.22
N ARG A 239 -26.89 -21.59 51.15
CA ARG A 239 -27.52 -22.81 50.61
C ARG A 239 -26.52 -23.69 49.86
N LEU A 240 -25.51 -23.09 49.25
CA LEU A 240 -24.58 -23.80 48.38
C LEU A 240 -23.36 -24.37 49.11
N ILE A 241 -23.03 -23.90 50.32
CA ILE A 241 -21.77 -24.27 51.01
C ILE A 241 -21.65 -25.76 51.33
N ASN A 242 -22.77 -26.48 51.49
CA ASN A 242 -22.79 -27.92 51.80
C ASN A 242 -23.18 -28.81 50.62
N ARG A 243 -23.24 -28.26 49.39
CA ARG A 243 -23.61 -29.05 48.21
C ARG A 243 -22.44 -29.89 47.71
N SER A 244 -22.74 -31.06 47.16
CA SER A 244 -21.76 -31.90 46.46
C SER A 244 -21.52 -31.37 45.05
N ILE A 245 -20.26 -31.21 44.65
CA ILE A 245 -19.86 -30.85 43.29
C ILE A 245 -18.65 -31.68 42.85
N ASP A 246 -18.48 -31.82 41.55
CA ASP A 246 -17.29 -32.44 40.95
C ASP A 246 -16.00 -31.75 41.45
N GLU A 247 -14.98 -32.56 41.79
CA GLU A 247 -13.70 -32.07 42.35
C GLU A 247 -13.04 -31.00 41.48
N LYS A 248 -13.09 -31.16 40.15
CA LYS A 248 -12.48 -30.23 39.19
C LYS A 248 -13.29 -28.94 39.04
N ALA A 249 -14.59 -28.96 39.36
CA ALA A 249 -15.46 -27.77 39.36
C ALA A 249 -15.38 -26.94 40.65
N LYS A 250 -14.74 -27.45 41.72
CA LYS A 250 -14.64 -26.77 43.03
C LYS A 250 -13.99 -25.39 43.00
N GLY A 251 -13.08 -25.15 42.05
CA GLY A 251 -12.43 -23.85 41.87
C GLY A 251 -13.37 -22.76 41.32
N PHE A 252 -14.51 -23.14 40.74
CA PHE A 252 -15.45 -22.25 40.06
C PHE A 252 -16.76 -22.08 40.83
N ALA A 253 -17.22 -23.13 41.52
CA ALA A 253 -18.53 -23.16 42.14
C ALA A 253 -18.43 -23.38 43.65
N ILE A 254 -19.31 -22.74 44.42
CA ILE A 254 -19.31 -22.86 45.89
C ILE A 254 -19.61 -24.31 46.30
N SER A 255 -18.76 -24.91 47.13
CA SER A 255 -18.98 -26.17 47.87
C SER A 255 -18.05 -26.16 49.08
N ARG A 256 -18.12 -27.18 49.95
CA ARG A 256 -17.40 -27.31 51.22
C ARG A 256 -16.06 -26.56 51.23
N LEU A 257 -16.07 -25.33 51.76
CA LEU A 257 -14.92 -24.42 51.71
C LEU A 257 -14.05 -24.61 52.94
N THR A 258 -12.75 -24.79 52.72
CA THR A 258 -11.73 -24.78 53.79
C THR A 258 -11.34 -23.36 54.23
N GLY A 259 -11.79 -22.33 53.50
CA GLY A 259 -11.48 -20.91 53.75
C GLY A 259 -12.72 -20.02 53.91
N HIS A 260 -12.53 -18.71 53.99
CA HIS A 260 -13.62 -17.75 54.19
C HIS A 260 -14.20 -17.25 52.86
N LEU A 261 -15.53 -17.28 52.71
CA LEU A 261 -16.24 -16.75 51.54
C LEU A 261 -16.71 -15.32 51.79
N ALA A 262 -16.45 -14.39 50.88
CA ALA A 262 -17.10 -13.08 50.88
C ALA A 262 -18.29 -13.07 49.93
N ALA A 263 -19.46 -12.65 50.42
CA ALA A 263 -20.71 -12.59 49.67
C ALA A 263 -21.39 -11.22 49.82
N ASN A 264 -22.28 -10.90 48.88
CA ASN A 264 -23.06 -9.66 48.91
C ASN A 264 -24.31 -9.82 49.79
N LYS A 265 -24.47 -8.92 50.77
CA LYS A 265 -25.71 -8.71 51.50
C LYS A 265 -26.13 -7.25 51.34
N ASN A 266 -27.12 -7.00 50.48
CA ASN A 266 -27.72 -5.68 50.26
C ASN A 266 -26.70 -4.56 49.99
N GLY A 267 -25.66 -4.82 49.20
CA GLY A 267 -24.62 -3.83 48.87
C GLY A 267 -23.50 -3.73 49.90
N THR A 268 -23.38 -4.69 50.80
CA THR A 268 -22.27 -4.80 51.76
C THR A 268 -21.64 -6.20 51.67
N LEU A 269 -20.33 -6.30 51.92
CA LEU A 269 -19.65 -7.59 51.99
C LEU A 269 -19.85 -8.22 53.36
N VAL A 270 -20.21 -9.50 53.38
CA VAL A 270 -20.26 -10.35 54.59
C VAL A 270 -19.44 -11.61 54.40
N ALA A 271 -18.88 -12.13 55.48
CA ALA A 271 -18.16 -13.39 55.51
C ALA A 271 -19.12 -14.55 55.79
N ILE A 272 -19.15 -15.55 54.91
CA ILE A 272 -19.94 -16.78 55.07
C ILE A 272 -18.99 -17.93 55.45
N LYS A 273 -19.31 -18.62 56.55
CA LYS A 273 -18.59 -19.79 57.08
C LYS A 273 -19.57 -20.95 57.29
N GLU A 274 -19.06 -22.17 57.47
CA GLU A 274 -19.89 -23.33 57.87
C GLU A 274 -20.70 -23.04 59.15
N THR A 275 -20.14 -22.26 60.08
CA THR A 275 -20.77 -21.92 61.36
C THR A 275 -21.74 -20.72 61.30
N GLY A 276 -21.89 -20.08 60.13
CA GLY A 276 -22.80 -18.93 59.94
C GLY A 276 -22.17 -17.70 59.27
N GLU A 277 -22.91 -16.60 59.29
CA GLU A 277 -22.54 -15.30 58.72
C GLU A 277 -21.80 -14.43 59.75
N SER A 278 -20.77 -13.70 59.33
CA SER A 278 -19.99 -12.79 60.17
C SER A 278 -19.49 -11.58 59.38
N GLN A 279 -18.93 -10.58 60.07
CA GLN A 279 -18.25 -9.45 59.43
C GLN A 279 -16.89 -9.87 58.85
N LEU A 280 -16.40 -9.14 57.84
CA LEU A 280 -15.04 -9.36 57.33
C LEU A 280 -14.02 -8.98 58.40
N THR A 281 -13.02 -9.82 58.58
CA THR A 281 -11.88 -9.62 59.46
C THR A 281 -10.74 -9.02 58.63
N PRO A 282 -10.11 -7.93 59.09
CA PRO A 282 -8.92 -7.37 58.44
C PRO A 282 -7.81 -8.43 58.28
N ASN A 283 -7.07 -8.37 57.17
CA ASN A 283 -5.93 -9.24 56.84
C ASN A 283 -6.22 -10.73 56.63
N LEU A 284 -7.49 -11.17 56.68
CA LEU A 284 -7.87 -12.51 56.22
C LEU A 284 -8.11 -12.51 54.71
N SER A 285 -7.70 -13.60 54.06
CA SER A 285 -8.00 -13.81 52.65
C SER A 285 -9.40 -14.40 52.49
N TYR A 286 -10.16 -13.84 51.55
CA TYR A 286 -11.52 -14.28 51.24
C TYR A 286 -11.60 -14.78 49.80
N HIS A 287 -12.19 -15.95 49.62
CA HIS A 287 -12.64 -16.41 48.31
C HIS A 287 -13.85 -15.60 47.87
N ARG A 288 -13.87 -15.23 46.60
CA ARG A 288 -14.99 -14.54 45.96
C ARG A 288 -15.44 -15.35 44.77
N PHE A 289 -16.69 -15.80 44.83
CA PHE A 289 -17.33 -16.49 43.73
C PHE A 289 -18.21 -15.48 43.00
N THR A 290 -17.99 -15.37 41.70
CA THR A 290 -18.80 -14.56 40.81
C THR A 290 -19.70 -15.46 39.99
N VAL A 291 -20.94 -15.02 39.86
CA VAL A 291 -21.99 -15.79 39.22
C VAL A 291 -22.70 -14.91 38.21
N TRP A 292 -23.11 -15.51 37.11
CA TRP A 292 -23.94 -14.87 36.10
C TRP A 292 -25.07 -15.81 35.71
N SER A 293 -26.25 -15.24 35.51
CA SER A 293 -27.44 -15.93 35.03
C SER A 293 -28.15 -14.98 34.07
N LEU A 294 -28.83 -15.52 33.06
CA LEU A 294 -29.54 -14.69 32.10
C LEU A 294 -30.56 -13.80 32.85
N PRO A 295 -30.52 -12.45 32.65
CA PRO A 295 -31.45 -11.53 33.29
C PRO A 295 -32.92 -11.91 33.07
N VAL A 296 -33.81 -11.48 33.97
CA VAL A 296 -35.26 -11.72 33.79
C VAL A 296 -35.78 -11.00 32.55
N GLY A 297 -36.87 -11.51 31.96
CA GLY A 297 -37.38 -11.01 30.67
C GLY A 297 -37.59 -9.49 30.59
N THR A 298 -38.04 -8.84 31.66
CA THR A 298 -38.22 -7.38 31.68
C THR A 298 -36.90 -6.63 31.55
N GLN A 299 -35.85 -7.07 32.24
CA GLN A 299 -34.52 -6.46 32.16
C GLN A 299 -33.88 -6.66 30.79
N LEU A 300 -34.12 -7.82 30.16
CA LEU A 300 -33.69 -8.09 28.78
C LEU A 300 -34.37 -7.13 27.80
N VAL A 301 -35.67 -6.88 27.96
CA VAL A 301 -36.42 -5.93 27.12
C VAL A 301 -35.93 -4.49 27.32
N ASP A 302 -35.70 -4.04 28.55
CA ASP A 302 -35.19 -2.69 28.83
C ASP A 302 -33.81 -2.46 28.18
N GLU A 303 -32.94 -3.47 28.17
CA GLU A 303 -31.61 -3.39 27.56
C GLU A 303 -31.67 -3.27 26.03
N ILE A 304 -32.53 -4.07 25.37
CA ILE A 304 -32.67 -4.01 23.91
C ILE A 304 -33.42 -2.75 23.45
N ASP A 305 -34.37 -2.24 24.23
CA ASP A 305 -35.12 -1.02 23.89
C ASP A 305 -34.20 0.21 23.79
N ALA A 306 -33.26 0.35 24.72
CA ALA A 306 -32.26 1.42 24.69
C ALA A 306 -31.34 1.32 23.45
N ALA A 307 -30.95 0.09 23.10
CA ALA A 307 -30.12 -0.16 21.92
C ALA A 307 -30.88 0.13 20.61
N GLN A 308 -32.14 -0.30 20.50
CA GLN A 308 -32.99 -0.06 19.32
C GLN A 308 -33.24 1.44 19.09
N LEU A 309 -33.49 2.21 20.15
CA LEU A 309 -33.66 3.66 20.03
C LEU A 309 -32.42 4.32 19.41
N THR A 310 -31.24 4.00 19.97
CA THR A 310 -29.96 4.51 19.46
C THR A 310 -29.73 4.12 18.01
N GLN A 311 -30.12 2.90 17.62
CA GLN A 311 -29.95 2.43 16.25
C GLN A 311 -30.87 3.13 15.26
N LYS A 312 -32.10 3.41 15.68
CA LYS A 312 -33.06 4.12 14.85
C LYS A 312 -32.61 5.55 14.55
N ASP A 313 -32.04 6.23 15.55
CA ASP A 313 -31.47 7.57 15.35
C ASP A 313 -30.33 7.54 14.32
N ARG A 314 -29.44 6.54 14.42
CA ARG A 314 -28.34 6.34 13.45
C ARG A 314 -28.82 6.05 12.03
N LEU A 315 -29.87 5.24 11.86
CA LEU A 315 -30.46 4.98 10.55
C LEU A 315 -31.08 6.25 9.94
N ASN A 316 -31.71 7.08 10.76
CA ASN A 316 -32.23 8.37 10.29
C ASN A 316 -31.09 9.31 9.87
N GLU A 317 -30.02 9.40 10.66
CA GLU A 317 -28.82 10.19 10.30
C GLU A 317 -28.19 9.71 8.98
N GLN A 318 -28.11 8.40 8.75
CA GLN A 318 -27.65 7.86 7.47
C GLN A 318 -28.59 8.23 6.32
N ALA A 319 -29.89 8.10 6.51
CA ALA A 319 -30.88 8.40 5.49
C ALA A 319 -30.83 9.88 5.07
N ASP A 320 -30.70 10.80 6.03
CA ASP A 320 -30.57 12.23 5.78
C ASP A 320 -29.29 12.55 5.00
N ALA A 321 -28.15 11.96 5.39
CA ALA A 321 -26.88 12.14 4.69
C ALA A 321 -26.90 11.59 3.25
N LEU A 322 -27.53 10.42 3.05
CA LEU A 322 -27.70 9.82 1.72
C LEU A 322 -28.59 10.67 0.83
N LEU A 323 -29.67 11.25 1.38
CA LEU A 323 -30.56 12.14 0.65
C LEU A 323 -29.84 13.44 0.23
N GLU A 324 -29.11 14.08 1.16
CA GLU A 324 -28.36 15.31 0.90
C GLU A 324 -27.33 15.11 -0.23
N VAL A 325 -26.59 13.99 -0.20
CA VAL A 325 -25.62 13.68 -1.26
C VAL A 325 -26.30 13.38 -2.58
N ASN A 326 -27.39 12.62 -2.57
CA ASN A 326 -28.13 12.33 -3.79
C ASN A 326 -28.62 13.63 -4.45
N ASP A 327 -29.19 14.55 -3.66
CA ASP A 327 -29.62 15.86 -4.16
C ASP A 327 -28.44 16.67 -4.71
N ALA A 328 -27.26 16.60 -4.08
CA ALA A 328 -26.06 17.22 -4.60
C ALA A 328 -25.64 16.66 -5.96
N ILE A 329 -25.65 15.34 -6.15
CA ILE A 329 -25.34 14.70 -7.44
C ILE A 329 -26.34 15.13 -8.51
N VAL A 330 -27.65 15.09 -8.21
CA VAL A 330 -28.71 15.48 -9.16
C VAL A 330 -28.57 16.95 -9.56
N ASN A 331 -28.34 17.84 -8.59
CA ASN A 331 -28.13 19.26 -8.84
C ASN A 331 -26.88 19.52 -9.69
N MET A 332 -25.79 18.79 -9.42
CA MET A 332 -24.55 18.89 -10.19
C MET A 332 -24.74 18.42 -11.63
N LEU A 333 -25.40 17.28 -11.84
CA LEU A 333 -25.70 16.77 -13.17
C LEU A 333 -26.56 17.73 -13.98
N SER A 334 -27.57 18.32 -13.33
CA SER A 334 -28.44 19.33 -13.95
C SER A 334 -27.67 20.60 -14.29
N ALA A 335 -26.72 21.03 -13.44
CA ALA A 335 -25.87 22.17 -13.73
C ALA A 335 -25.02 21.91 -14.98
N LEU A 336 -24.48 20.70 -15.15
CA LEU A 336 -23.66 20.33 -16.31
C LEU A 336 -24.42 20.37 -17.67
N ASP A 337 -25.75 20.44 -17.68
CA ASP A 337 -26.53 20.64 -18.93
C ASP A 337 -26.58 22.10 -19.41
N ASN A 338 -26.12 23.05 -18.60
CA ASN A 338 -26.19 24.47 -18.92
C ASN A 338 -24.89 24.97 -19.59
N THR A 339 -25.01 25.77 -20.64
CA THR A 339 -23.87 26.27 -21.43
C THR A 339 -23.12 27.44 -20.77
N SER A 340 -23.65 28.03 -19.69
CA SER A 340 -23.03 29.17 -18.97
C SER A 340 -22.60 28.83 -17.52
N VAL A 341 -22.08 27.63 -17.29
CA VAL A 341 -21.76 27.13 -15.94
C VAL A 341 -20.39 27.61 -15.48
N ASP A 342 -20.32 28.08 -14.23
CA ASP A 342 -19.05 28.24 -13.54
C ASP A 342 -18.58 26.89 -12.99
N TYR A 343 -17.82 26.17 -13.82
CA TYR A 343 -17.27 24.86 -13.45
C TYR A 343 -16.31 24.91 -12.25
N THR A 344 -15.73 26.08 -11.97
CA THR A 344 -14.84 26.26 -10.79
C THR A 344 -15.65 26.20 -9.51
N LYS A 345 -16.76 26.94 -9.47
CA LYS A 345 -17.69 26.91 -8.33
C LYS A 345 -18.33 25.53 -8.18
N LEU A 346 -18.74 24.92 -9.29
CA LEU A 346 -19.35 23.59 -9.28
C LEU A 346 -18.41 22.51 -8.71
N SER A 347 -17.12 22.53 -9.08
CA SER A 347 -16.11 21.62 -8.52
C SER A 347 -15.86 21.90 -7.04
N ALA A 348 -15.81 23.18 -6.61
CA ALA A 348 -15.64 23.53 -5.20
C ALA A 348 -16.80 23.03 -4.32
N ASP A 349 -18.04 23.25 -4.75
CA ASP A 349 -19.25 22.78 -4.04
C ASP A 349 -19.25 21.23 -3.96
N ASN A 350 -18.79 20.55 -5.01
CA ASN A 350 -18.71 19.10 -5.03
C ASN A 350 -17.62 18.53 -4.09
N VAL A 351 -16.45 19.18 -4.00
CA VAL A 351 -15.40 18.80 -3.04
C VAL A 351 -15.90 18.90 -1.60
N GLN A 352 -16.74 19.90 -1.30
CA GLN A 352 -17.38 20.00 0.01
C GLN A 352 -18.28 18.79 0.30
N ASN A 353 -19.11 18.37 -0.66
CA ASN A 353 -19.98 17.20 -0.52
C ASN A 353 -19.18 15.90 -0.37
N GLN A 354 -18.09 15.73 -1.13
CA GLN A 354 -17.17 14.61 -0.96
C GLN A 354 -16.58 14.57 0.45
N THR A 355 -16.22 15.73 1.02
CA THR A 355 -15.65 15.83 2.37
C THR A 355 -16.67 15.45 3.44
N ILE A 356 -17.91 15.94 3.31
CA ILE A 356 -19.03 15.61 4.21
C ILE A 356 -19.25 14.09 4.22
N LEU A 357 -19.39 13.47 3.05
CA LEU A 357 -19.66 12.04 2.95
C LEU A 357 -18.47 11.18 3.39
N SER A 358 -17.24 11.59 3.06
CA SER A 358 -16.04 10.87 3.51
C SER A 358 -15.94 10.85 5.03
N ARG A 359 -16.24 11.98 5.68
CA ARG A 359 -16.28 12.08 7.15
C ARG A 359 -17.39 11.22 7.75
N ALA A 360 -18.57 11.20 7.13
CA ALA A 360 -19.68 10.35 7.55
C ALA A 360 -19.30 8.87 7.50
N LEU A 361 -18.71 8.41 6.39
CA LEU A 361 -18.23 7.03 6.24
C LEU A 361 -17.21 6.64 7.30
N GLU A 362 -16.26 7.51 7.64
CA GLU A 362 -15.27 7.23 8.68
C GLU A 362 -15.93 7.07 10.07
N LEU A 363 -16.87 7.95 10.40
CA LEU A 363 -17.67 7.85 11.62
C LEU A 363 -18.48 6.55 11.68
N TRP A 364 -19.16 6.21 10.59
CA TRP A 364 -19.98 5.01 10.49
C TRP A 364 -19.15 3.73 10.63
N LYS A 365 -17.94 3.70 10.07
CA LYS A 365 -17.01 2.56 10.20
C LYS A 365 -16.55 2.34 11.64
N ASN A 366 -16.30 3.41 12.39
CA ASN A 366 -15.94 3.32 13.81
C ASN A 366 -17.13 2.79 14.64
N ILE A 367 -18.31 3.35 14.39
CA ILE A 367 -19.57 2.88 14.98
C ILE A 367 -19.78 1.38 14.70
N TYR A 368 -19.52 0.94 13.48
CA TYR A 368 -19.63 -0.46 13.07
C TYR A 368 -18.76 -1.39 13.93
N SER A 369 -17.48 -1.05 14.04
CA SER A 369 -16.47 -1.85 14.74
C SER A 369 -16.81 -2.00 16.24
N GLN A 370 -17.44 -1.00 16.84
CA GLN A 370 -17.83 -1.03 18.25
C GLN A 370 -19.12 -1.82 18.52
N HIS A 371 -19.98 -1.99 17.52
CA HIS A 371 -21.29 -2.61 17.66
C HIS A 371 -21.25 -4.14 17.55
N GLN A 372 -20.35 -4.70 16.73
CA GLN A 372 -20.29 -6.14 16.45
C GLN A 372 -20.19 -7.02 17.72
N PRO A 373 -19.44 -6.65 18.78
CA PRO A 373 -19.45 -7.37 20.05
C PRO A 373 -20.79 -7.31 20.80
N ALA A 374 -21.54 -6.20 20.70
CA ALA A 374 -22.81 -6.02 21.38
C ALA A 374 -23.93 -6.88 20.77
N VAL A 375 -24.03 -6.94 19.44
CA VAL A 375 -24.97 -7.84 18.76
C VAL A 375 -24.66 -9.29 19.03
N THR A 376 -23.38 -9.65 19.01
CA THR A 376 -22.95 -11.02 19.34
C THR A 376 -23.45 -11.41 20.73
N PHE A 377 -23.23 -10.55 21.72
CA PHE A 377 -23.71 -10.77 23.10
C PHE A 377 -25.24 -10.86 23.19
N LEU A 378 -25.99 -10.00 22.48
CA LEU A 378 -27.46 -10.07 22.45
C LEU A 378 -27.96 -11.37 21.82
N LYS A 379 -27.34 -11.82 20.72
CA LYS A 379 -27.64 -13.10 20.05
C LYS A 379 -27.38 -14.30 20.97
N GLU A 380 -26.33 -14.23 21.78
CA GLU A 380 -26.02 -15.25 22.80
C GLU A 380 -27.11 -15.32 23.87
N GLN A 381 -27.53 -14.16 24.39
CA GLN A 381 -28.64 -14.10 25.34
C GLN A 381 -29.95 -14.61 24.74
N VAL A 382 -30.21 -14.33 23.45
CA VAL A 382 -31.36 -14.88 22.72
C VAL A 382 -31.34 -16.40 22.70
N ASN A 383 -30.18 -17.03 22.48
CA ASN A 383 -30.08 -18.49 22.46
C ASN A 383 -30.48 -19.13 23.79
N LEU A 384 -30.11 -18.50 24.92
CA LEU A 384 -30.54 -18.93 26.25
C LEU A 384 -32.04 -18.63 26.48
N ALA A 385 -32.50 -17.45 26.08
CA ALA A 385 -33.87 -16.97 26.29
C ALA A 385 -34.93 -17.73 25.48
N LYS A 386 -34.57 -18.33 24.33
CA LYS A 386 -35.49 -19.08 23.44
C LYS A 386 -36.28 -20.19 24.15
N SER A 387 -35.70 -20.78 25.20
CA SER A 387 -36.34 -21.83 25.98
C SER A 387 -37.40 -21.32 26.97
N ARG A 388 -37.39 -20.02 27.27
CA ARG A 388 -38.32 -19.41 28.23
C ARG A 388 -39.70 -19.23 27.63
N ARG A 389 -40.72 -19.46 28.47
CA ARG A 389 -42.14 -19.32 28.09
C ARG A 389 -42.79 -18.03 28.61
N ASP A 390 -42.05 -17.13 29.25
CA ASP A 390 -42.61 -15.83 29.66
C ASP A 390 -42.70 -14.87 28.45
N SER A 391 -43.68 -13.96 28.48
CA SER A 391 -43.96 -13.06 27.36
C SER A 391 -42.80 -12.10 27.09
N LYS A 392 -42.12 -11.63 28.13
CA LYS A 392 -41.04 -10.64 28.02
C LYS A 392 -39.77 -11.23 27.41
N SER A 393 -39.41 -12.47 27.74
CA SER A 393 -38.30 -13.17 27.06
C SER A 393 -38.59 -13.42 25.57
N ARG A 394 -39.84 -13.74 25.20
CA ARG A 394 -40.23 -13.85 23.77
C ARG A 394 -40.16 -12.50 23.05
N GLU A 395 -40.62 -11.44 23.71
CA GLU A 395 -40.53 -10.06 23.21
C GLU A 395 -39.07 -9.65 22.96
N PHE A 396 -38.17 -9.94 23.90
CA PHE A 396 -36.74 -9.73 23.75
C PHE A 396 -36.17 -10.44 22.52
N VAL A 397 -36.52 -11.72 22.29
CA VAL A 397 -36.06 -12.47 21.10
C VAL A 397 -36.49 -11.79 19.80
N LEU A 398 -37.74 -11.32 19.72
CA LEU A 398 -38.23 -10.58 18.54
C LEU A 398 -37.53 -9.23 18.37
N LYS A 399 -37.32 -8.48 19.46
CA LYS A 399 -36.65 -7.18 19.43
C LYS A 399 -35.19 -7.28 18.99
N VAL A 400 -34.46 -8.29 19.45
CA VAL A 400 -33.08 -8.54 18.99
C VAL A 400 -33.07 -8.89 17.50
N SER A 401 -34.05 -9.66 17.00
CA SER A 401 -34.15 -9.92 15.56
C SER A 401 -34.40 -8.65 14.74
N ASN A 402 -35.26 -7.74 15.22
CA ASN A 402 -35.49 -6.46 14.55
C ASN A 402 -34.23 -5.59 14.59
N TYR A 403 -33.54 -5.54 15.72
CA TYR A 403 -32.27 -4.82 15.88
C TYR A 403 -31.19 -5.33 14.91
N ASP A 404 -31.13 -6.63 14.67
CA ASP A 404 -30.21 -7.24 13.70
C ASP A 404 -30.55 -6.82 12.26
N ASN A 405 -31.84 -6.79 11.91
CA ASN A 405 -32.30 -6.30 10.61
C ASN A 405 -31.97 -4.81 10.40
N ASP A 406 -32.21 -3.97 11.41
CA ASP A 406 -31.85 -2.55 11.40
C ASP A 406 -30.33 -2.36 11.20
N TRP A 407 -29.52 -3.33 11.65
CA TRP A 407 -28.07 -3.30 11.46
C TRP A 407 -27.64 -3.69 10.05
N HIS A 408 -28.31 -4.65 9.43
CA HIS A 408 -28.11 -4.94 8.00
C HIS A 408 -28.51 -3.76 7.11
N GLU A 409 -29.56 -3.01 7.47
CA GLU A 409 -29.89 -1.76 6.78
C GLU A 409 -28.76 -0.73 6.93
N TYR A 410 -28.17 -0.62 8.11
CA TYR A 410 -27.04 0.29 8.38
C TYR A 410 -25.80 -0.06 7.53
N GLU A 411 -25.49 -1.35 7.40
CA GLU A 411 -24.41 -1.87 6.54
C GLU A 411 -24.68 -1.56 5.06
N ASN A 412 -25.93 -1.75 4.62
CA ASN A 412 -26.32 -1.47 3.24
C ASN A 412 -26.21 0.03 2.91
N ASN A 413 -26.66 0.90 3.81
CA ASN A 413 -26.53 2.36 3.66
C ASN A 413 -25.06 2.81 3.59
N PHE A 414 -24.18 2.17 4.37
CA PHE A 414 -22.73 2.41 4.28
C PHE A 414 -22.18 2.06 2.89
N ALA A 415 -22.57 0.92 2.33
CA ALA A 415 -22.15 0.53 0.98
C ALA A 415 -22.67 1.50 -0.09
N ILE A 416 -23.93 1.94 0.00
CA ILE A 416 -24.51 2.94 -0.90
C ILE A 416 -23.73 4.26 -0.82
N ALA A 417 -23.43 4.75 0.38
CA ALA A 417 -22.63 5.96 0.57
C ALA A 417 -21.22 5.84 -0.04
N ALA A 418 -20.59 4.68 0.09
CA ALA A 418 -19.27 4.46 -0.52
C ALA A 418 -19.32 4.56 -2.06
N GLU A 419 -20.37 4.05 -2.69
CA GLU A 419 -20.57 4.18 -4.14
C GLU A 419 -20.92 5.62 -4.56
N LEU A 420 -21.80 6.30 -3.82
CA LEU A 420 -22.13 7.72 -4.09
C LEU A 420 -20.89 8.62 -3.98
N LEU A 421 -19.95 8.33 -3.07
CA LEU A 421 -18.69 9.05 -2.98
C LEU A 421 -17.84 8.89 -4.25
N LYS A 422 -17.84 7.70 -4.87
CA LYS A 422 -17.16 7.48 -6.16
C LYS A 422 -17.86 8.26 -7.27
N GLU A 423 -19.19 8.28 -7.29
CA GLU A 423 -19.96 9.08 -8.26
C GLU A 423 -19.68 10.57 -8.14
N LEU A 424 -19.63 11.13 -6.91
CA LEU A 424 -19.25 12.52 -6.68
C LEU A 424 -17.84 12.82 -7.22
N LYS A 425 -16.87 11.92 -7.00
CA LYS A 425 -15.51 12.08 -7.54
C LYS A 425 -15.49 12.09 -9.06
N ALA A 426 -16.24 11.18 -9.69
CA ALA A 426 -16.37 11.16 -11.15
C ALA A 426 -17.02 12.44 -11.68
N ALA A 427 -18.07 12.94 -11.02
CA ALA A 427 -18.70 14.21 -11.38
C ALA A 427 -17.72 15.40 -11.25
N ASP A 428 -16.81 15.37 -10.27
CA ASP A 428 -15.73 16.36 -10.13
C ASP A 428 -14.76 16.33 -11.30
N SER A 429 -14.26 15.14 -11.64
CA SER A 429 -13.33 14.97 -12.75
C SER A 429 -13.97 15.42 -14.07
N LEU A 430 -15.27 15.18 -14.26
CA LEU A 430 -16.02 15.68 -15.40
C LEU A 430 -16.11 17.22 -15.44
N ALA A 431 -16.41 17.86 -14.31
CA ALA A 431 -16.43 19.33 -14.22
C ALA A 431 -15.04 19.94 -14.49
N LYS A 432 -13.97 19.32 -13.97
CA LYS A 432 -12.58 19.73 -14.25
C LYS A 432 -12.20 19.53 -15.71
N LEU A 433 -12.71 18.49 -16.36
CA LEU A 433 -12.48 18.23 -17.78
C LEU A 433 -13.12 19.33 -18.65
N HIS A 434 -14.33 19.79 -18.32
CA HIS A 434 -14.95 20.98 -18.94
C HIS A 434 -14.12 22.26 -18.75
N GLN A 435 -13.64 22.50 -17.52
CA GLN A 435 -12.75 23.63 -17.24
C GLN A 435 -11.48 23.56 -18.10
N GLN A 436 -10.94 22.36 -18.26
CA GLN A 436 -9.73 22.13 -19.01
C GLN A 436 -9.92 22.33 -20.51
N ASP A 437 -11.05 21.92 -21.07
CA ASP A 437 -11.40 22.19 -22.46
C ASP A 437 -11.49 23.70 -22.76
N THR A 438 -12.12 24.45 -21.84
CA THR A 438 -12.17 25.93 -21.90
C THR A 438 -10.76 26.54 -21.80
N HIS A 439 -9.90 25.98 -20.96
CA HIS A 439 -8.51 26.43 -20.80
C HIS A 439 -7.67 26.17 -22.05
N ILE A 440 -7.77 24.97 -22.63
CA ILE A 440 -7.14 24.59 -23.91
C ILE A 440 -7.57 25.54 -25.02
N THR A 441 -8.87 25.83 -25.13
CA THR A 441 -9.41 26.77 -26.13
C THR A 441 -8.81 28.16 -25.98
N ARG A 442 -8.71 28.68 -24.75
CA ARG A 442 -8.07 29.98 -24.47
C ARG A 442 -6.57 29.97 -24.84
N ILE A 443 -5.84 28.91 -24.51
CA ILE A 443 -4.42 28.81 -24.87
C ILE A 443 -4.26 28.78 -26.39
N LYS A 444 -5.07 28.02 -27.12
CA LYS A 444 -5.06 28.00 -28.60
C LYS A 444 -5.29 29.41 -29.17
N GLN A 445 -6.24 30.16 -28.62
CA GLN A 445 -6.49 31.55 -29.03
C GLN A 445 -5.29 32.47 -28.76
N THR A 446 -4.66 32.38 -27.58
CA THR A 446 -3.45 33.15 -27.26
C THR A 446 -2.29 32.77 -28.18
N LEU A 447 -2.11 31.48 -28.45
CA LEU A 447 -1.04 30.96 -29.31
C LEU A 447 -1.23 31.39 -30.76
N ALA A 448 -2.46 31.48 -31.25
CA ALA A 448 -2.78 31.99 -32.59
C ALA A 448 -2.42 33.48 -32.76
N GLN A 449 -2.28 34.24 -31.68
CA GLN A 449 -1.89 35.66 -31.68
C GLN A 449 -0.40 35.87 -31.42
N ALA A 450 0.38 34.81 -31.20
CA ALA A 450 1.82 34.93 -30.96
C ALA A 450 2.56 35.37 -32.23
N SER A 451 3.50 36.30 -32.08
CA SER A 451 4.26 36.91 -33.18
C SER A 451 5.78 36.79 -33.06
N ASP A 452 6.26 36.25 -31.95
CA ASP A 452 7.69 36.12 -31.65
C ASP A 452 8.01 34.69 -31.14
N ALA A 453 9.28 34.28 -31.27
CA ALA A 453 9.73 32.95 -30.88
C ALA A 453 9.39 32.58 -29.43
N LYS A 454 9.49 33.54 -28.50
CA LYS A 454 9.22 33.32 -27.08
C LYS A 454 7.72 33.09 -26.82
N SER A 455 6.86 33.87 -27.46
CA SER A 455 5.39 33.74 -27.33
C SER A 455 4.88 32.43 -27.91
N TRP A 456 5.38 32.01 -29.08
CA TRP A 456 5.06 30.68 -29.64
C TRP A 456 5.52 29.55 -28.73
N PHE A 457 6.73 29.64 -28.19
CA PHE A 457 7.26 28.64 -27.28
C PHE A 457 6.44 28.51 -25.98
N ILE A 458 6.12 29.64 -25.33
CA ILE A 458 5.32 29.65 -24.09
C ILE A 458 3.93 29.07 -24.37
N GLY A 459 3.28 29.48 -25.46
CA GLY A 459 1.95 28.99 -25.83
C GLY A 459 1.93 27.50 -26.14
N ALA A 460 2.92 26.98 -26.88
CA ALA A 460 3.06 25.56 -27.18
C ALA A 460 3.22 24.71 -25.91
N ASN A 461 4.03 25.17 -24.95
CA ASN A 461 4.21 24.46 -23.68
C ASN A 461 3.00 24.52 -22.77
N ASN A 462 2.33 25.67 -22.68
CA ASN A 462 1.08 25.78 -21.94
C ASN A 462 0.02 24.83 -22.52
N LEU A 463 -0.07 24.75 -23.85
CA LEU A 463 -1.00 23.86 -24.53
C LEU A 463 -0.68 22.39 -24.25
N ARG A 464 0.59 22.01 -24.29
CA ARG A 464 1.06 20.66 -23.95
C ARG A 464 0.77 20.29 -22.50
N LYS A 465 0.99 21.21 -21.55
CA LYS A 465 0.66 20.98 -20.13
C LYS A 465 -0.84 20.79 -19.98
N ALA A 466 -1.62 21.61 -20.66
CA ALA A 466 -3.06 21.53 -20.60
C ALA A 466 -3.61 20.22 -21.19
N ASP A 467 -3.02 19.75 -22.29
CA ASP A 467 -3.28 18.45 -22.92
C ASP A 467 -3.02 17.29 -21.95
N ALA A 468 -1.86 17.27 -21.30
CA ALA A 468 -1.50 16.23 -20.33
C ALA A 468 -2.50 16.17 -19.15
N THR A 469 -2.90 17.32 -18.61
CA THR A 469 -3.93 17.37 -17.55
C THR A 469 -5.28 16.85 -18.03
N TYR A 470 -5.68 17.15 -19.27
CA TYR A 470 -6.92 16.62 -19.85
C TYR A 470 -6.86 15.08 -19.94
N GLN A 471 -5.76 14.53 -20.46
CA GLN A 471 -5.58 13.08 -20.58
C GLN A 471 -5.60 12.37 -19.23
N GLN A 472 -5.01 12.98 -18.20
CA GLN A 472 -5.06 12.43 -16.84
C GLN A 472 -6.50 12.36 -16.32
N LEU A 473 -7.26 13.45 -16.42
CA LEU A 473 -8.67 13.49 -16.01
C LEU A 473 -9.52 12.49 -16.81
N GLN A 474 -9.23 12.34 -18.10
CA GLN A 474 -9.88 11.36 -18.96
C GLN A 474 -9.61 9.93 -18.48
N ALA A 475 -8.36 9.60 -18.15
CA ALA A 475 -7.99 8.28 -17.64
C ALA A 475 -8.63 7.98 -16.27
N GLU A 476 -8.72 8.96 -15.38
CA GLU A 476 -9.42 8.83 -14.09
C GLU A 476 -10.91 8.50 -14.29
N LEU A 477 -11.57 9.18 -15.24
CA LEU A 477 -12.97 8.91 -15.61
C LEU A 477 -13.13 7.53 -16.25
N THR A 478 -12.22 7.12 -17.15
CA THR A 478 -12.25 5.79 -17.76
C THR A 478 -12.06 4.69 -16.71
N ALA A 479 -11.12 4.85 -15.78
CA ALA A 479 -10.92 3.88 -14.70
C ALA A 479 -12.16 3.78 -13.78
N TRP A 480 -12.81 4.91 -13.49
CA TRP A 480 -14.09 4.89 -12.77
C TRP A 480 -15.17 4.13 -13.54
N LEU A 481 -15.31 4.38 -14.85
CA LEU A 481 -16.26 3.68 -15.72
C LEU A 481 -16.06 2.16 -15.73
N GLU A 482 -14.81 1.72 -15.77
CA GLU A 482 -14.44 0.29 -15.73
C GLU A 482 -14.67 -0.33 -14.36
N SER A 483 -14.65 0.47 -13.29
CA SER A 483 -14.91 0.02 -11.92
C SER A 483 -16.39 -0.15 -11.58
N LEU A 484 -17.30 0.35 -12.43
CA LEU A 484 -18.73 0.31 -12.16
C LEU A 484 -19.27 -1.13 -12.21
N PRO A 485 -20.16 -1.52 -11.28
CA PRO A 485 -20.85 -2.79 -11.34
C PRO A 485 -21.76 -2.89 -12.57
N THR A 486 -22.19 -4.11 -12.91
CA THR A 486 -23.09 -4.37 -14.04
C THR A 486 -24.43 -3.64 -13.93
N SER A 487 -24.95 -3.45 -12.71
CA SER A 487 -26.09 -2.57 -12.42
C SER A 487 -25.60 -1.16 -12.09
N LYS A 488 -25.91 -0.18 -12.94
CA LYS A 488 -25.49 1.23 -12.77
C LYS A 488 -26.61 2.07 -12.19
N SER A 489 -26.27 3.04 -11.33
CA SER A 489 -27.23 4.05 -10.87
C SER A 489 -27.62 4.99 -12.02
N ASN A 490 -28.77 5.67 -11.89
CA ASN A 490 -29.17 6.70 -12.86
C ASN A 490 -28.16 7.85 -12.93
N GLY A 491 -27.52 8.19 -11.79
CA GLY A 491 -26.45 9.19 -11.73
C GLY A 491 -25.22 8.76 -12.53
N ALA A 492 -24.79 7.50 -12.37
CA ALA A 492 -23.69 6.94 -13.13
C ALA A 492 -23.98 6.90 -14.64
N LEU A 493 -25.20 6.52 -15.05
CA LEU A 493 -25.63 6.55 -16.46
C LEU A 493 -25.58 7.96 -17.04
N ALA A 494 -26.07 8.96 -16.30
CA ALA A 494 -26.02 10.36 -16.75
C ALA A 494 -24.58 10.88 -16.87
N LEU A 495 -23.67 10.49 -15.96
CA LEU A 495 -22.25 10.82 -16.05
C LEU A 495 -21.59 10.17 -17.28
N ILE A 496 -21.90 8.90 -17.56
CA ILE A 496 -21.44 8.17 -18.74
C ILE A 496 -21.80 8.93 -20.02
N ASP A 497 -23.08 9.29 -20.17
CA ASP A 497 -23.56 9.97 -21.37
C ASP A 497 -22.87 11.33 -21.58
N LYS A 498 -22.73 12.11 -20.50
CA LYS A 498 -22.04 13.42 -20.54
C LYS A 498 -20.55 13.29 -20.86
N TYR A 499 -19.87 12.31 -20.27
CA TYR A 499 -18.46 12.02 -20.58
C TYR A 499 -18.27 11.62 -22.04
N HIS A 500 -19.12 10.72 -22.55
CA HIS A 500 -19.08 10.32 -23.96
C HIS A 500 -19.30 11.51 -24.88
N PHE A 501 -20.28 12.37 -24.59
CA PHE A 501 -20.50 13.60 -25.35
C PHE A 501 -19.25 14.50 -25.38
N LEU A 502 -18.66 14.79 -24.22
CA LEU A 502 -17.45 15.62 -24.11
C LEU A 502 -16.26 15.05 -24.87
N SER A 503 -16.02 13.74 -24.73
CA SER A 503 -14.86 13.07 -25.32
C SER A 503 -14.83 13.13 -26.85
N GLN A 504 -15.99 13.32 -27.50
CA GLN A 504 -16.10 13.42 -28.96
C GLN A 504 -15.49 14.73 -29.51
N PHE A 505 -15.39 15.78 -28.70
CA PHE A 505 -14.91 17.10 -29.14
C PHE A 505 -13.41 17.30 -28.92
N TYR A 506 -12.75 16.39 -28.21
CA TYR A 506 -11.32 16.50 -27.91
C TYR A 506 -10.45 15.94 -29.04
N GLU A 507 -9.98 16.85 -29.89
CA GLU A 507 -9.15 16.52 -31.05
C GLU A 507 -7.65 16.48 -30.69
N TRP A 508 -7.20 15.39 -30.08
CA TRP A 508 -5.81 15.20 -29.67
C TRP A 508 -4.79 15.38 -30.80
N ASP A 509 -5.07 14.83 -31.98
CA ASP A 509 -4.18 14.95 -33.14
C ASP A 509 -4.01 16.42 -33.58
N GLN A 510 -5.07 17.22 -33.50
CA GLN A 510 -4.99 18.65 -33.80
C GLN A 510 -4.19 19.41 -32.76
N ILE A 511 -4.34 19.10 -31.46
CA ILE A 511 -3.55 19.73 -30.40
C ILE A 511 -2.06 19.47 -30.62
N LYS A 512 -1.68 18.22 -30.90
CA LYS A 512 -0.30 17.85 -31.23
C LYS A 512 0.23 18.60 -32.45
N LYS A 513 -0.58 18.70 -33.49
CA LYS A 513 -0.24 19.44 -34.71
C LYS A 513 -0.01 20.93 -34.41
N THR A 514 -0.91 21.58 -33.67
CA THR A 514 -0.76 22.99 -33.26
C THR A 514 0.51 23.22 -32.42
N ILE A 515 0.83 22.32 -31.50
CA ILE A 515 2.07 22.39 -30.72
C ILE A 515 3.29 22.32 -31.64
N LYS A 516 3.28 21.37 -32.59
CA LYS A 516 4.38 21.21 -33.56
C LYS A 516 4.55 22.46 -34.43
N GLU A 517 3.47 22.96 -35.02
CA GLU A 517 3.48 24.16 -35.87
C GLU A 517 3.98 25.40 -35.11
N ALA A 518 3.56 25.58 -33.86
CA ALA A 518 4.04 26.69 -33.03
C ALA A 518 5.55 26.62 -32.77
N LEU A 519 6.07 25.42 -32.50
CA LEU A 519 7.51 25.24 -32.30
C LEU A 519 8.30 25.44 -33.60
N GLU A 520 7.79 24.97 -34.74
CA GLU A 520 8.38 25.22 -36.06
C GLU A 520 8.39 26.72 -36.41
N ASN A 521 7.30 27.43 -36.12
CA ASN A 521 7.24 28.89 -36.29
C ASN A 521 8.30 29.60 -35.43
N ALA A 522 8.47 29.17 -34.17
CA ALA A 522 9.50 29.69 -33.28
C ALA A 522 10.92 29.47 -33.83
N GLN A 523 11.18 28.35 -34.51
CA GLN A 523 12.47 28.09 -35.18
C GLN A 523 12.73 29.03 -36.35
N SER A 524 11.68 29.35 -37.12
CA SER A 524 11.78 30.16 -38.33
C SER A 524 11.80 31.68 -38.08
N SER A 525 11.63 32.11 -36.83
CA SER A 525 11.61 33.53 -36.44
C SER A 525 13.00 34.16 -36.54
N GLU A 526 13.05 35.41 -37.00
CA GLU A 526 14.30 36.20 -37.03
C GLU A 526 14.88 36.46 -35.62
N ASP A 527 14.03 36.43 -34.58
CA ASP A 527 14.39 36.63 -33.17
C ASP A 527 14.56 35.30 -32.39
N PHE A 528 15.08 34.26 -33.04
CA PHE A 528 15.35 32.96 -32.41
C PHE A 528 16.31 33.11 -31.22
N VAL A 529 16.06 32.35 -30.15
CA VAL A 529 16.89 32.37 -28.96
C VAL A 529 18.29 31.90 -29.32
N SER A 530 19.26 32.81 -29.25
CA SER A 530 20.65 32.47 -29.52
C SER A 530 21.19 31.48 -28.49
N GLN A 531 22.24 30.72 -28.82
CA GLN A 531 22.91 29.89 -27.83
C GLN A 531 23.31 30.71 -26.60
N SER A 532 23.83 31.93 -26.79
CA SER A 532 24.23 32.85 -25.72
C SER A 532 23.09 33.21 -24.77
N ASP A 533 21.87 33.38 -25.26
CA ASP A 533 20.70 33.72 -24.43
C ASP A 533 20.12 32.52 -23.67
N ALA A 534 20.52 31.31 -24.08
CA ALA A 534 20.17 30.06 -23.42
C ALA A 534 21.20 29.58 -22.39
N ILE A 535 22.33 30.28 -22.26
CA ILE A 535 23.40 29.89 -21.35
C ILE A 535 23.00 30.06 -19.88
N ILE A 536 23.19 28.98 -19.14
CA ILE A 536 23.24 28.92 -17.67
C ILE A 536 24.62 28.43 -17.25
N VAL A 537 25.01 28.76 -16.02
CA VAL A 537 26.32 28.42 -15.46
C VAL A 537 26.10 27.64 -14.19
N ASP A 538 26.81 26.52 -14.02
CA ASP A 538 26.77 25.76 -12.77
C ASP A 538 27.65 26.40 -11.67
N ALA A 539 27.58 25.84 -10.46
CA ALA A 539 28.40 26.24 -9.33
C ALA A 539 29.92 26.14 -9.57
N ALA A 540 30.37 25.31 -10.52
CA ALA A 540 31.77 25.17 -10.89
C ALA A 540 32.22 26.17 -11.97
N GLY A 541 31.31 26.91 -12.60
CA GLY A 541 31.61 27.84 -13.70
C GLY A 541 31.52 27.23 -15.11
N LYS A 542 30.99 26.01 -15.24
CA LYS A 542 30.76 25.34 -16.53
C LYS A 542 29.48 25.87 -17.16
N HIS A 543 29.56 26.15 -18.47
CA HIS A 543 28.47 26.76 -19.23
C HIS A 543 27.63 25.68 -19.92
N TYR A 544 26.32 25.81 -19.82
CA TYR A 544 25.32 24.93 -20.42
C TYR A 544 24.26 25.74 -21.14
N ALA A 545 23.75 25.27 -22.27
CA ALA A 545 22.60 25.89 -22.92
C ALA A 545 21.34 25.04 -22.73
N LYS A 546 20.21 25.68 -22.40
CA LYS A 546 18.92 24.99 -22.23
C LYS A 546 18.32 24.59 -23.56
N LEU A 547 17.83 23.35 -23.65
CA LEU A 547 17.15 22.81 -24.84
C LEU A 547 15.75 22.30 -24.54
N ASP A 548 14.82 22.48 -25.48
CA ASP A 548 13.50 21.84 -25.45
C ASP A 548 13.51 20.41 -26.05
N LYS A 549 12.32 19.83 -26.20
CA LYS A 549 12.14 18.48 -26.79
C LYS A 549 12.57 18.40 -28.26
N LEU A 550 12.62 19.50 -29.01
CA LEU A 550 13.05 19.52 -30.41
C LEU A 550 14.52 19.93 -30.58
N GLY A 551 15.22 20.28 -29.49
CA GLY A 551 16.62 20.68 -29.52
C GLY A 551 16.85 22.17 -29.72
N LEU A 552 15.83 22.99 -29.46
CA LEU A 552 15.92 24.43 -29.59
C LEU A 552 16.38 25.10 -28.32
N TYR A 553 17.17 26.16 -28.47
CA TYR A 553 17.63 26.98 -27.38
C TYR A 553 16.47 27.67 -26.66
N LEU A 554 16.51 27.60 -25.32
CA LEU A 554 15.50 28.17 -24.45
C LEU A 554 16.07 29.34 -23.65
N PRO A 555 15.28 30.40 -23.40
CA PRO A 555 15.72 31.48 -22.54
C PRO A 555 16.26 30.95 -21.20
N LYS A 556 17.35 31.54 -20.70
CA LYS A 556 18.01 31.06 -19.47
C LYS A 556 17.10 30.90 -18.24
N ASN A 557 15.97 31.62 -18.18
CA ASN A 557 15.01 31.54 -17.07
C ASN A 557 13.90 30.49 -17.26
N THR A 558 13.88 29.75 -18.37
CA THR A 558 12.87 28.72 -18.63
C THR A 558 12.96 27.56 -17.63
N THR A 559 11.84 27.19 -17.01
CA THR A 559 11.77 26.07 -16.04
C THR A 559 11.50 24.73 -16.73
N TYR A 560 11.57 23.63 -15.97
CA TYR A 560 11.22 22.30 -16.48
C TYR A 560 9.76 22.23 -16.95
N GLU A 561 8.83 22.83 -16.20
CA GLU A 561 7.40 22.89 -16.51
C GLU A 561 7.14 23.69 -17.79
N GLN A 562 7.99 24.68 -18.07
CA GLN A 562 7.93 25.51 -19.27
C GLN A 562 8.59 24.87 -20.50
N GLY A 563 9.06 23.63 -20.42
CA GLY A 563 9.50 22.86 -21.59
C GLY A 563 10.98 22.56 -21.69
N TRP A 564 11.78 22.94 -20.70
CA TRP A 564 13.19 22.55 -20.63
C TRP A 564 13.33 21.04 -20.44
N ARG A 565 14.05 20.36 -21.35
CA ARG A 565 14.18 18.89 -21.35
C ARG A 565 15.62 18.40 -21.41
N CYS A 566 16.54 19.17 -21.99
CA CYS A 566 17.95 18.82 -22.04
C CYS A 566 18.85 20.02 -21.79
N ILE A 567 20.13 19.72 -21.55
CA ILE A 567 21.21 20.70 -21.52
C ILE A 567 22.26 20.33 -22.56
N LEU A 568 22.74 21.32 -23.30
CA LEU A 568 23.94 21.23 -24.13
C LEU A 568 25.14 21.72 -23.31
N GLU A 569 26.20 20.93 -23.22
CA GLU A 569 27.47 21.40 -22.65
C GLU A 569 28.16 22.33 -23.65
N VAL A 570 28.31 23.61 -23.29
CA VAL A 570 28.91 24.63 -24.19
C VAL A 570 30.45 24.59 -24.16
N SER A 571 31.03 23.91 -23.16
CA SER A 571 32.45 23.94 -22.82
C SER A 571 33.15 22.58 -22.95
N SER A 572 32.54 21.60 -23.62
CA SER A 572 33.03 20.21 -23.69
C SER A 572 34.19 19.96 -24.68
N GLY A 573 35.07 20.94 -24.89
CA GLY A 573 36.24 20.80 -25.77
C GLY A 573 35.87 20.47 -27.22
N ASP A 574 36.30 19.31 -27.71
CA ASP A 574 36.12 18.79 -29.07
C ASP A 574 34.86 17.90 -29.25
N LYS A 575 34.03 17.81 -28.21
CA LYS A 575 32.82 17.00 -28.20
C LYS A 575 31.60 17.90 -28.06
N ARG A 576 30.51 17.54 -28.73
CA ARG A 576 29.18 18.12 -28.48
C ARG A 576 28.43 17.13 -27.59
N ARG A 577 28.10 17.53 -26.35
CA ARG A 577 27.37 16.69 -25.39
C ARG A 577 26.02 17.27 -25.03
N ILE A 578 24.99 16.45 -25.13
CA ILE A 578 23.64 16.78 -24.69
C ILE A 578 23.22 15.76 -23.63
N TRP A 579 22.65 16.24 -22.54
CA TRP A 579 22.16 15.41 -21.43
C TRP A 579 20.66 15.58 -21.24
N THR A 580 19.94 14.49 -21.00
CA THR A 580 18.53 14.56 -20.58
C THR A 580 18.40 15.10 -19.17
N LEU A 581 17.27 15.73 -18.85
CA LEU A 581 16.85 16.08 -17.49
C LEU A 581 15.91 15.02 -16.91
N LEU A 582 15.80 14.99 -15.57
CA LEU A 582 14.86 14.12 -14.88
C LEU A 582 13.44 14.72 -14.85
N PRO A 583 12.39 13.96 -15.19
CA PRO A 583 10.99 14.30 -14.97
C PRO A 583 10.58 14.86 -13.61
N SER A 584 10.82 14.17 -12.50
CA SER A 584 10.41 14.62 -11.15
C SER A 584 11.51 14.45 -10.09
N GLY A 585 12.38 13.45 -10.24
CA GLY A 585 13.39 13.11 -9.24
C GLY A 585 12.83 12.47 -7.97
N GLU A 586 11.54 12.13 -7.95
CA GLU A 586 10.87 11.57 -6.78
C GLU A 586 11.12 10.07 -6.64
N VAL A 587 11.17 9.60 -5.38
CA VAL A 587 11.24 8.16 -5.05
C VAL A 587 9.96 7.49 -5.52
N ASN A 588 10.06 6.38 -6.26
CA ASN A 588 8.93 5.69 -6.90
C ASN A 588 8.14 6.56 -7.90
N GLY A 589 8.73 7.69 -8.31
CA GLY A 589 8.22 8.50 -9.41
C GLY A 589 8.55 7.89 -10.78
N PRO A 590 8.19 8.56 -11.87
CA PRO A 590 8.44 8.10 -13.24
C PRO A 590 9.92 7.93 -13.59
N ASP A 591 10.83 8.47 -12.79
CA ASP A 591 12.28 8.34 -12.95
C ASP A 591 12.85 7.00 -12.44
N PHE A 592 12.10 6.28 -11.60
CA PHE A 592 12.52 5.02 -11.01
C PHE A 592 12.39 3.89 -12.03
N ILE A 593 13.51 3.53 -12.66
CA ILE A 593 13.52 2.70 -13.87
C ILE A 593 14.51 1.54 -13.74
N ALA A 594 14.05 0.33 -14.10
CA ALA A 594 14.92 -0.85 -14.14
C ALA A 594 15.90 -0.77 -15.32
N TYR A 595 17.09 -1.39 -15.24
CA TYR A 595 18.03 -1.38 -16.36
C TYR A 595 17.50 -2.19 -17.57
N GLU A 596 17.10 -3.43 -17.30
CA GLU A 596 16.45 -4.36 -18.23
C GLU A 596 15.18 -4.90 -17.55
N GLY A 597 14.10 -5.10 -18.30
CA GLY A 597 12.85 -5.67 -17.81
C GLY A 597 12.21 -6.59 -18.85
N ASN A 598 11.13 -7.27 -18.47
CA ASN A 598 10.35 -8.07 -19.43
C ASN A 598 9.92 -7.18 -20.62
N SER A 599 9.91 -7.73 -21.82
CA SER A 599 9.73 -7.06 -23.12
C SER A 599 8.50 -6.14 -23.24
N ASP A 600 7.55 -6.25 -22.31
CA ASP A 600 6.27 -5.54 -22.30
C ASP A 600 6.20 -4.39 -21.29
N ALA A 601 7.23 -4.18 -20.46
CA ALA A 601 7.25 -3.12 -19.45
C ALA A 601 7.79 -1.79 -20.02
N THR A 602 7.06 -0.69 -19.83
CA THR A 602 7.49 0.67 -20.19
C THR A 602 8.48 1.29 -19.19
N ASN A 603 8.71 0.63 -18.05
CA ASN A 603 9.55 1.13 -16.96
C ASN A 603 10.94 0.45 -16.89
N ASN A 604 11.65 0.41 -18.03
CA ASN A 604 13.04 -0.02 -18.11
C ASN A 604 13.87 0.87 -19.06
N VAL A 605 15.20 0.87 -18.90
CA VAL A 605 16.11 1.66 -19.75
C VAL A 605 16.21 1.05 -21.15
N LEU A 606 16.40 -0.27 -21.23
CA LEU A 606 16.61 -1.01 -22.47
C LEU A 606 15.38 -1.82 -22.89
N GLY A 607 15.23 -2.02 -24.20
CA GLY A 607 14.14 -2.79 -24.81
C GLY A 607 13.44 -1.99 -25.91
N PRO A 608 12.62 -2.62 -26.78
CA PRO A 608 11.94 -1.93 -27.88
C PRO A 608 11.04 -0.80 -27.40
N ASN A 609 10.38 -0.99 -26.25
CA ASN A 609 9.52 0.01 -25.60
C ASN A 609 10.21 0.69 -24.40
N GLY A 610 11.51 0.48 -24.19
CA GLY A 610 12.26 1.06 -23.08
C GLY A 610 12.56 2.54 -23.27
N TYR A 611 12.95 3.22 -22.20
CA TYR A 611 13.21 4.66 -22.19
C TYR A 611 14.23 5.09 -23.25
N LEU A 612 15.30 4.31 -23.47
CA LEU A 612 16.30 4.61 -24.49
C LEU A 612 15.72 4.58 -25.91
N SER A 613 14.96 3.53 -26.24
CA SER A 613 14.35 3.35 -27.56
C SER A 613 13.34 4.47 -27.85
N GLN A 614 12.42 4.71 -26.90
CA GLN A 614 11.42 5.78 -27.03
C GLN A 614 12.07 7.16 -27.17
N THR A 615 13.16 7.42 -26.42
CA THR A 615 13.87 8.70 -26.49
C THR A 615 14.50 8.93 -27.87
N ASN A 616 15.07 7.87 -28.46
CA ASN A 616 15.64 7.91 -29.81
C ASN A 616 14.58 8.02 -30.91
N GLU A 617 13.48 7.27 -30.82
CA GLU A 617 12.35 7.36 -31.75
C GLU A 617 11.71 8.74 -31.75
N GLN A 618 11.62 9.38 -30.58
CA GLN A 618 11.08 10.73 -30.44
C GLN A 618 12.07 11.83 -30.82
N ALA A 619 13.31 11.47 -31.16
CA ALA A 619 14.42 12.40 -31.37
C ALA A 619 14.49 13.48 -30.28
N LEU A 620 14.44 13.05 -29.00
CA LEU A 620 14.40 13.98 -27.86
C LEU A 620 15.56 14.98 -27.96
N CYS A 621 15.24 16.26 -27.80
CA CYS A 621 16.16 17.38 -27.90
C CYS A 621 16.90 17.46 -29.24
N GLY A 622 16.24 17.03 -30.31
CA GLY A 622 16.71 17.15 -31.70
C GLY A 622 17.76 16.12 -32.09
N VAL A 623 17.97 15.08 -31.27
CA VAL A 623 18.96 14.03 -31.51
C VAL A 623 18.37 12.64 -31.27
N SER A 624 18.85 11.65 -32.00
CA SER A 624 18.35 10.26 -31.99
C SER A 624 19.47 9.23 -31.76
N ASP A 625 20.62 9.68 -31.28
CA ASP A 625 21.80 8.87 -30.96
C ASP A 625 22.06 8.79 -29.44
N TRP A 626 20.99 8.88 -28.64
CA TRP A 626 21.06 8.76 -27.20
C TRP A 626 21.64 7.41 -26.79
N LYS A 627 22.44 7.45 -25.71
CA LYS A 627 23.12 6.31 -25.10
C LYS A 627 23.01 6.38 -23.58
N VAL A 628 23.11 5.21 -22.95
CA VAL A 628 23.40 5.13 -21.51
C VAL A 628 24.85 5.58 -21.29
N PRO A 629 25.12 6.53 -20.37
CA PRO A 629 26.44 7.10 -20.18
C PRO A 629 27.41 6.08 -19.55
N SER A 630 28.70 6.16 -19.89
CA SER A 630 29.74 5.41 -19.18
C SER A 630 30.02 6.02 -17.80
N LEU A 631 30.77 5.30 -16.95
CA LEU A 631 31.17 5.84 -15.65
C LEU A 631 31.95 7.16 -15.79
N LEU A 632 32.86 7.24 -16.75
CA LEU A 632 33.65 8.44 -16.99
C LEU A 632 32.79 9.63 -17.43
N GLN A 633 31.72 9.38 -18.20
CA GLN A 633 30.78 10.42 -18.61
C GLN A 633 29.95 10.93 -17.42
N LEU A 634 29.50 10.03 -16.53
CA LEU A 634 28.80 10.41 -15.30
C LEU A 634 29.73 11.18 -14.34
N GLN A 635 30.99 10.76 -14.19
CA GLN A 635 31.98 11.49 -13.41
C GLN A 635 32.22 12.91 -13.96
N GLY A 636 32.36 13.04 -15.29
CA GLY A 636 32.54 14.34 -15.96
C GLY A 636 31.32 15.25 -15.95
N LEU A 637 30.13 14.74 -15.59
CA LEU A 637 28.91 15.52 -15.43
C LEU A 637 28.81 16.25 -14.08
N ALA A 638 29.67 15.93 -13.11
CA ALA A 638 29.68 16.61 -11.82
C ALA A 638 29.74 18.14 -11.96
N THR A 639 28.75 18.84 -11.40
CA THR A 639 28.56 20.30 -11.53
C THR A 639 28.57 21.04 -10.20
N SER A 640 28.66 20.33 -9.07
CA SER A 640 28.74 20.93 -7.74
C SER A 640 29.59 20.09 -6.79
N TYR A 641 29.83 20.62 -5.59
CA TYR A 641 30.57 19.95 -4.53
C TYR A 641 29.87 20.18 -3.19
N ILE A 642 29.73 19.12 -2.40
CA ILE A 642 29.22 19.16 -1.04
C ILE A 642 30.39 18.94 -0.09
N GLU A 643 30.63 19.93 0.79
CA GLU A 643 31.73 19.89 1.75
C GLU A 643 31.69 18.62 2.62
N GLY A 644 32.82 17.93 2.70
CA GLY A 644 32.95 16.68 3.46
C GLY A 644 32.38 15.43 2.77
N GLN A 645 31.64 15.56 1.66
CA GLN A 645 30.93 14.44 1.02
C GLN A 645 31.38 14.16 -0.42
N GLY A 646 31.75 15.18 -1.20
CA GLY A 646 32.29 15.02 -2.55
C GLY A 646 31.50 15.73 -3.64
N ILE A 647 31.73 15.35 -4.91
CA ILE A 647 31.05 15.91 -6.08
C ILE A 647 29.56 15.57 -6.10
N SER A 648 28.76 16.55 -6.50
CA SER A 648 27.32 16.44 -6.68
C SER A 648 26.88 17.13 -7.97
N LEU A 649 25.57 17.22 -8.19
CA LEU A 649 24.98 17.94 -9.31
C LEU A 649 24.32 19.23 -8.82
N ASP A 650 24.60 20.33 -9.49
CA ASP A 650 23.90 21.61 -9.31
C ASP A 650 22.48 21.52 -9.88
N THR A 651 21.49 21.61 -9.00
CA THR A 651 20.06 21.56 -9.38
C THR A 651 19.58 22.78 -10.17
N ASN A 652 20.37 23.86 -10.25
CA ASN A 652 20.07 24.99 -11.13
C ASN A 652 20.30 24.63 -12.61
N VAL A 653 21.13 23.62 -12.88
CA VAL A 653 21.46 23.11 -14.23
C VAL A 653 20.83 21.74 -14.46
N LEU A 654 20.95 20.82 -13.51
CA LEU A 654 20.42 19.47 -13.56
C LEU A 654 19.23 19.37 -12.60
N VAL A 655 18.13 20.01 -12.99
CA VAL A 655 16.88 20.04 -12.22
C VAL A 655 16.42 18.64 -11.83
N HIS A 656 15.69 18.56 -10.72
CA HIS A 656 15.16 17.33 -10.14
C HIS A 656 16.21 16.31 -9.72
N HIS A 657 17.50 16.66 -9.60
CA HIS A 657 18.46 15.83 -8.87
C HIS A 657 18.16 15.86 -7.35
N PRO A 658 17.93 14.72 -6.69
CA PRO A 658 17.60 14.69 -5.26
C PRO A 658 18.77 15.09 -4.36
N LYS A 659 18.53 16.02 -3.42
CA LYS A 659 19.57 16.55 -2.53
C LYS A 659 19.73 15.82 -1.20
N ASN A 660 18.66 15.18 -0.71
CA ASN A 660 18.56 14.71 0.68
C ASN A 660 18.60 13.18 0.82
N GLN A 661 18.86 12.46 -0.27
CA GLN A 661 18.89 11.01 -0.30
C GLN A 661 19.88 10.51 -1.33
N ARG A 662 20.39 9.30 -1.12
CA ARG A 662 21.27 8.66 -2.09
C ARG A 662 20.46 8.17 -3.29
N VAL A 663 20.91 8.52 -4.48
CA VAL A 663 20.36 8.01 -5.74
C VAL A 663 21.49 7.49 -6.63
N TYR A 664 21.16 6.51 -7.47
CA TYR A 664 22.09 5.90 -8.40
C TYR A 664 21.67 6.20 -9.84
N TYR A 665 22.65 6.33 -10.73
CA TYR A 665 22.47 6.56 -12.16
C TYR A 665 23.02 5.37 -12.94
N TRP A 666 22.22 4.78 -13.81
CA TRP A 666 22.65 3.66 -14.64
C TRP A 666 23.83 4.02 -15.53
N SER A 667 24.80 3.10 -15.62
CA SER A 667 25.96 3.22 -16.52
C SER A 667 25.91 2.19 -17.65
N SER A 668 26.66 2.43 -18.72
CA SER A 668 26.84 1.50 -19.84
C SER A 668 27.94 0.47 -19.61
N GLU A 669 28.51 0.40 -18.40
CA GLU A 669 29.54 -0.58 -18.10
C GLU A 669 28.99 -2.02 -18.21
N PRO A 670 29.83 -2.96 -18.68
CA PRO A 670 29.43 -4.35 -18.78
C PRO A 670 29.07 -4.91 -17.40
N GLU A 671 28.17 -5.89 -17.41
CA GLU A 671 27.83 -6.64 -16.21
C GLU A 671 29.06 -7.34 -15.63
N GLN A 672 29.24 -7.26 -14.31
CA GLN A 672 30.31 -7.91 -13.59
C GLN A 672 29.69 -8.78 -12.48
N ASP A 673 30.03 -10.08 -12.45
CA ASP A 673 29.53 -11.05 -11.46
C ASP A 673 27.99 -11.12 -11.33
N GLY A 674 27.25 -11.01 -12.44
CA GLY A 674 25.78 -11.04 -12.40
C GLY A 674 25.14 -9.71 -11.97
N LYS A 675 25.94 -8.63 -11.90
CA LYS A 675 25.57 -7.35 -11.31
C LYS A 675 25.85 -6.19 -12.28
N ARG A 676 24.91 -5.24 -12.30
CA ARG A 676 25.04 -4.02 -13.09
C ARG A 676 25.70 -2.92 -12.26
N ILE A 677 26.36 -2.02 -12.97
CA ILE A 677 27.16 -0.94 -12.38
C ILE A 677 26.39 0.37 -12.54
N ALA A 678 26.26 1.11 -11.44
CA ALA A 678 25.63 2.42 -11.39
C ALA A 678 26.50 3.41 -10.61
N TYR A 679 26.35 4.70 -10.91
CA TYR A 679 27.13 5.79 -10.32
C TYR A 679 26.28 6.61 -9.34
N SER A 680 26.85 7.01 -8.20
CA SER A 680 26.17 7.88 -7.24
C SER A 680 26.94 9.17 -6.98
N TYR A 681 26.22 10.28 -6.92
CA TYR A 681 26.73 11.58 -6.52
C TYR A 681 26.61 11.79 -4.99
N ALA A 682 27.37 12.74 -4.45
CA ALA A 682 27.23 13.16 -3.06
C ALA A 682 25.85 13.81 -2.80
N TYR A 683 25.31 13.58 -1.61
CA TYR A 683 23.99 14.07 -1.16
C TYR A 683 24.04 14.42 0.33
N ALA A 684 23.31 15.46 0.73
CA ALA A 684 23.33 15.98 2.08
C ALA A 684 22.55 15.07 3.07
N SER A 685 23.17 14.00 3.58
CA SER A 685 22.70 13.33 4.80
C SER A 685 23.77 13.22 5.89
N THR A 686 23.31 13.12 7.13
CA THR A 686 24.14 13.09 8.34
C THR A 686 24.89 11.77 8.53
N SER A 687 26.18 11.88 8.87
CA SER A 687 27.02 10.95 9.64
C SER A 687 27.32 9.52 9.14
N ASP A 688 27.08 9.16 7.88
CA ASP A 688 27.48 7.82 7.41
C ASP A 688 28.94 7.80 6.93
N GLU A 689 29.79 7.04 7.63
CA GLU A 689 31.21 6.85 7.35
C GLU A 689 31.43 6.03 6.06
N SER A 690 32.39 6.47 5.24
CA SER A 690 32.94 5.77 4.06
C SER A 690 31.93 5.23 3.04
N VAL A 691 31.54 6.09 2.10
CA VAL A 691 30.70 5.70 0.97
C VAL A 691 31.58 5.19 -0.18
N ASP A 692 31.49 3.90 -0.50
CA ASP A 692 32.04 3.34 -1.74
C ASP A 692 31.30 3.95 -2.94
N LYS A 693 31.99 4.82 -3.70
CA LYS A 693 31.40 5.70 -4.74
C LYS A 693 31.05 4.97 -6.04
N ASN A 694 31.45 3.71 -6.18
CA ASN A 694 31.12 2.81 -7.28
C ASN A 694 30.63 1.49 -6.68
N LYS A 695 29.32 1.23 -6.67
CA LYS A 695 28.78 0.01 -6.08
C LYS A 695 28.23 -0.91 -7.18
N LEU A 696 28.70 -2.15 -7.16
CA LEU A 696 28.18 -3.27 -7.94
C LEU A 696 26.82 -3.67 -7.37
N PHE A 697 25.76 -3.63 -8.17
CA PHE A 697 24.42 -3.98 -7.71
C PHE A 697 23.83 -5.16 -8.46
N GLN A 698 23.35 -6.11 -7.67
CA GLN A 698 22.24 -6.97 -8.08
C GLN A 698 20.97 -6.27 -7.60
N SER A 699 19.88 -6.38 -8.36
CA SER A 699 18.53 -5.99 -7.89
C SER A 699 18.24 -6.63 -6.52
N PRO A 700 17.92 -5.81 -5.52
CA PRO A 700 16.63 -5.96 -4.84
C PRO A 700 15.81 -4.66 -4.91
N ASP A 701 14.52 -4.80 -4.65
CA ASP A 701 13.43 -3.83 -4.79
C ASP A 701 13.60 -2.48 -4.05
N ASP A 702 14.71 -2.26 -3.33
CA ASP A 702 14.91 -1.13 -2.41
C ASP A 702 15.92 -0.05 -2.90
N THR A 703 16.55 -0.18 -4.07
CA THR A 703 17.56 0.80 -4.55
C THR A 703 17.03 1.77 -5.61
N ILE A 704 16.88 3.05 -5.24
CA ILE A 704 16.44 4.15 -6.14
C ILE A 704 17.45 4.38 -7.26
N THR A 705 17.09 3.95 -8.48
CA THR A 705 17.98 4.05 -9.65
C THR A 705 17.30 4.79 -10.81
N PHE A 706 17.99 5.77 -11.36
CA PHE A 706 17.53 6.65 -12.43
C PHE A 706 18.29 6.41 -13.73
N ALA A 707 17.68 6.78 -14.84
CA ALA A 707 18.34 6.84 -16.15
C ALA A 707 18.50 8.29 -16.60
N ARG A 708 19.75 8.71 -16.78
CA ARG A 708 20.08 9.93 -17.53
C ARG A 708 20.79 9.50 -18.80
N LEU A 709 20.35 9.98 -19.94
CA LEU A 709 20.93 9.63 -21.24
C LEU A 709 21.85 10.75 -21.72
N ILE A 710 22.83 10.36 -22.52
CA ILE A 710 23.78 11.26 -23.18
C ILE A 710 23.74 11.04 -24.69
N SER A 711 23.74 12.14 -25.44
CA SER A 711 24.16 12.18 -26.84
C SER A 711 25.52 12.86 -26.89
N GLU A 712 26.52 12.17 -27.44
CA GLU A 712 27.89 12.67 -27.57
C GLU A 712 28.39 12.40 -29.00
N SER A 713 28.75 13.47 -29.70
CA SER A 713 29.39 13.40 -31.01
C SER A 713 30.77 14.04 -30.97
N ILE A 714 31.76 13.35 -31.54
CA ILE A 714 33.12 13.87 -31.73
C ILE A 714 33.08 14.83 -32.92
N MET A 715 33.55 16.06 -32.71
CA MET A 715 33.73 16.99 -33.82
C MET A 715 35.05 16.65 -34.52
N SER A 716 34.99 15.74 -35.51
CA SER A 716 36.16 15.27 -36.26
C SER A 716 36.97 16.43 -36.86
N ASN A 717 38.31 16.37 -36.71
CA ASN A 717 39.34 17.32 -37.18
C ASN A 717 39.48 18.64 -36.40
N LYS A 718 39.67 18.56 -35.07
CA LYS A 718 39.86 19.76 -34.22
C LYS A 718 41.12 19.74 -33.37
N TRP A 719 42.03 18.80 -33.57
CA TRP A 719 43.32 18.79 -32.89
C TRP A 719 44.44 18.97 -33.90
N THR A 720 45.33 19.91 -33.62
CA THR A 720 46.58 20.09 -34.35
C THR A 720 47.73 19.78 -33.44
N TYR A 721 48.66 18.97 -33.92
CA TYR A 721 49.86 18.60 -33.19
C TYR A 721 50.98 19.62 -33.39
N LEU A 722 51.69 19.91 -32.33
CA LEU A 722 52.83 20.83 -32.32
C LEU A 722 54.07 20.07 -31.84
N ASN A 723 55.21 20.23 -32.53
CA ASN A 723 56.51 19.78 -32.03
C ASN A 723 57.01 20.67 -30.87
N GLU A 724 58.18 20.36 -30.30
CA GLU A 724 58.76 21.16 -29.20
C GLU A 724 59.01 22.62 -29.56
N SER A 725 59.28 22.94 -30.83
CA SER A 725 59.49 24.32 -31.30
C SER A 725 58.18 25.08 -31.60
N GLY A 726 57.03 24.39 -31.59
CA GLY A 726 55.72 24.97 -31.88
C GLY A 726 55.28 24.87 -33.35
N ASP A 727 56.02 24.15 -34.20
CA ASP A 727 55.62 23.90 -35.59
C ASP A 727 54.57 22.80 -35.67
N LEU A 728 53.67 22.91 -36.65
CA LEU A 728 52.66 21.91 -36.93
C LEU A 728 53.31 20.60 -37.42
N VAL A 729 52.88 19.48 -36.83
CA VAL A 729 53.27 18.13 -37.26
C VAL A 729 52.04 17.30 -37.61
N GLU A 730 52.19 16.37 -38.55
CA GLU A 730 51.07 15.53 -39.00
C GLU A 730 50.82 14.34 -38.06
N ASN A 731 51.89 13.83 -37.43
CA ASN A 731 51.86 12.59 -36.66
C ASN A 731 51.94 12.86 -35.16
N ARG A 732 51.16 12.11 -34.38
CA ARG A 732 51.12 12.22 -32.92
C ARG A 732 52.47 11.90 -32.29
N GLU A 733 53.27 11.02 -32.87
CA GLU A 733 54.59 10.62 -32.36
C GLU A 733 55.63 11.75 -32.41
N GLN A 734 55.42 12.76 -33.25
CA GLN A 734 56.30 13.92 -33.39
C GLN A 734 55.84 15.10 -32.53
N ALA A 735 54.71 14.94 -31.82
CA ALA A 735 54.02 16.01 -31.12
C ALA A 735 54.44 16.08 -29.64
N ALA A 736 54.88 17.25 -29.22
CA ALA A 736 55.06 17.61 -27.82
C ALA A 736 53.79 18.23 -27.21
N CYS A 737 52.91 18.82 -28.04
CA CYS A 737 51.63 19.40 -27.60
C CYS A 737 50.50 19.14 -28.59
N ALA A 738 49.27 19.24 -28.10
CA ALA A 738 48.06 19.22 -28.93
C ALA A 738 47.24 20.49 -28.68
N ARG A 739 46.92 21.22 -29.75
CA ARG A 739 46.03 22.39 -29.70
C ARG A 739 44.62 21.99 -30.09
N ASN A 740 43.65 22.34 -29.26
CA ASN A 740 42.23 22.25 -29.56
C ASN A 740 41.80 23.46 -30.41
N GLN A 741 41.32 23.21 -31.63
CA GLN A 741 40.90 24.25 -32.58
C GLN A 741 39.58 24.93 -32.21
N VAL A 742 38.80 24.37 -31.28
CA VAL A 742 37.52 24.94 -30.81
C VAL A 742 37.76 25.89 -29.64
N THR A 743 38.49 25.44 -28.62
CA THR A 743 38.71 26.24 -27.40
C THR A 743 39.95 27.14 -27.49
N GLY A 744 40.87 26.83 -28.41
CA GLY A 744 42.19 27.43 -28.53
C GLY A 744 43.21 26.86 -27.54
N ASP A 745 42.79 25.99 -26.63
CA ASP A 745 43.65 25.51 -25.54
C ASP A 745 44.72 24.55 -26.05
N ILE A 746 45.92 24.67 -25.49
CA ILE A 746 47.08 23.88 -25.88
C ILE A 746 47.48 23.02 -24.69
N TRP A 747 47.46 21.71 -24.90
CA TRP A 747 47.70 20.73 -23.86
C TRP A 747 49.07 20.10 -24.03
N GLN A 748 49.80 19.98 -22.92
CA GLN A 748 51.04 19.22 -22.85
C GLN A 748 50.76 17.75 -23.17
N LEU A 749 51.58 17.16 -24.03
CA LEU A 749 51.61 15.73 -24.28
C LEU A 749 52.75 15.09 -23.51
N PHE A 750 52.58 13.82 -23.17
CA PHE A 750 53.66 12.99 -22.62
C PHE A 750 54.13 12.04 -23.73
N ASP A 751 55.38 11.58 -23.63
CA ASP A 751 56.03 10.75 -24.67
C ASP A 751 56.19 9.28 -24.26
N LYS A 752 55.96 8.98 -22.97
CA LYS A 752 56.01 7.64 -22.42
C LYS A 752 55.12 7.49 -21.20
N ARG A 753 54.71 6.24 -20.94
CA ARG A 753 54.07 5.82 -19.70
C ARG A 753 55.14 5.50 -18.66
N ASP A 754 55.46 6.45 -17.79
CA ASP A 754 56.41 6.23 -16.69
C ASP A 754 55.92 6.80 -15.35
N ASP A 755 56.58 6.37 -14.27
CA ASP A 755 56.31 6.78 -12.90
C ASP A 755 56.82 8.18 -12.55
N THR A 756 57.53 8.85 -13.47
CA THR A 756 58.09 10.19 -13.26
C THR A 756 57.04 11.29 -13.34
N ARG A 757 55.81 10.95 -13.75
CA ARG A 757 54.64 11.84 -13.75
C ARG A 757 54.07 12.12 -12.35
N TRP A 758 54.46 11.32 -11.36
CA TRP A 758 54.13 11.55 -9.97
C TRP A 758 55.13 12.51 -9.35
N VAL A 759 54.69 13.74 -9.09
CA VAL A 759 55.55 14.83 -8.64
C VAL A 759 55.05 15.41 -7.32
N ASP A 760 55.98 15.82 -6.48
CA ASP A 760 55.68 16.69 -5.34
C ASP A 760 55.67 18.16 -5.79
N TYR A 761 55.40 19.06 -4.84
CA TYR A 761 55.39 20.50 -5.11
C TYR A 761 56.69 21.02 -5.72
N SER A 762 57.86 20.64 -5.18
CA SER A 762 59.16 21.17 -5.63
C SER A 762 59.46 20.72 -7.05
N ASP A 763 59.19 19.46 -7.36
CA ASP A 763 59.39 18.90 -8.70
C ASP A 763 58.42 19.51 -9.70
N LEU A 764 57.16 19.74 -9.31
CA LEU A 764 56.16 20.36 -10.17
C LEU A 764 56.52 21.80 -10.53
N THR A 765 56.93 22.63 -9.56
CA THR A 765 57.35 24.02 -9.80
C THR A 765 58.53 24.06 -10.76
N LYS A 766 59.57 23.25 -10.53
CA LYS A 766 60.74 23.17 -11.44
C LYS A 766 60.34 22.76 -12.85
N ARG A 767 59.42 21.80 -12.99
CA ARG A 767 58.92 21.34 -14.30
C ARG A 767 58.12 22.42 -15.00
N LEU A 768 57.26 23.16 -14.29
CA LEU A 768 56.48 24.25 -14.85
C LEU A 768 57.37 25.43 -15.28
N GLU A 769 58.34 25.81 -14.44
CA GLU A 769 59.34 26.83 -14.76
C GLU A 769 60.16 26.43 -15.99
N LYS A 770 60.62 25.18 -16.05
CA LYS A 770 61.35 24.65 -17.19
C LYS A 770 60.50 24.62 -18.46
N GLN A 771 59.23 24.19 -18.38
CA GLN A 771 58.30 24.18 -19.52
C GLN A 771 58.15 25.58 -20.14
N ASN A 772 58.07 26.61 -19.29
CA ASN A 772 57.96 28.00 -19.71
C ASN A 772 59.30 28.57 -20.22
N LEU A 773 60.42 28.24 -19.57
CA LEU A 773 61.76 28.68 -19.96
C LEU A 773 62.17 28.12 -21.32
N ASP A 774 61.92 26.84 -21.55
CA ASP A 774 62.22 26.13 -22.79
C ASP A 774 61.22 26.48 -23.91
N GLN A 775 60.18 27.28 -23.59
CA GLN A 775 59.10 27.66 -24.50
C GLN A 775 58.48 26.47 -25.22
N VAL A 776 58.19 25.40 -24.48
CA VAL A 776 57.74 24.15 -25.10
C VAL A 776 56.50 24.40 -25.97
N CYS A 777 56.57 23.92 -27.21
CA CYS A 777 55.60 24.13 -28.28
C CYS A 777 55.39 25.59 -28.70
N GLY A 778 56.37 26.45 -28.44
CA GLY A 778 56.35 27.88 -28.75
C GLY A 778 55.63 28.75 -27.70
N PHE A 779 55.30 28.21 -26.53
CA PHE A 779 54.52 28.93 -25.49
C PHE A 779 55.30 29.08 -24.19
N TYR A 780 55.18 30.26 -23.56
CA TYR A 780 55.84 30.62 -22.29
C TYR A 780 54.84 30.88 -21.14
N ASN A 781 53.55 30.65 -21.39
CA ASN A 781 52.44 30.89 -20.45
C ASN A 781 51.76 29.60 -19.98
N TRP A 782 52.52 28.51 -19.93
CA TRP A 782 52.06 27.26 -19.35
C TRP A 782 51.69 27.44 -17.89
N ARG A 783 50.59 26.81 -17.50
CA ARG A 783 50.08 26.77 -16.13
C ARG A 783 49.40 25.43 -15.85
N LEU A 784 48.99 25.24 -14.60
CA LEU A 784 48.05 24.18 -14.26
C LEU A 784 46.64 24.49 -14.80
N PRO A 785 45.89 23.48 -15.23
CA PRO A 785 44.50 23.63 -15.65
C PRO A 785 43.60 23.85 -14.44
N SER A 786 42.59 24.69 -14.63
CA SER A 786 41.43 24.71 -13.74
C SER A 786 40.74 23.34 -13.76
N ILE A 787 39.94 23.08 -12.72
CA ILE A 787 39.13 21.86 -12.65
C ILE A 787 38.27 21.71 -13.91
N ASN A 788 37.64 22.78 -14.39
CA ASN A 788 36.77 22.75 -15.57
C ASN A 788 37.53 22.39 -16.85
N GLU A 789 38.72 22.98 -17.04
CA GLU A 789 39.56 22.65 -18.18
C GLU A 789 39.99 21.19 -18.12
N LEU A 790 40.37 20.71 -16.94
CA LEU A 790 40.83 19.35 -16.75
C LEU A 790 39.69 18.31 -16.92
N THR A 791 38.48 18.58 -16.41
CA THR A 791 37.32 17.69 -16.55
C THR A 791 36.70 17.75 -17.95
N SER A 792 36.90 18.83 -18.71
CA SER A 792 36.47 18.91 -20.11
C SER A 792 37.08 17.80 -20.99
N LEU A 793 38.25 17.29 -20.61
CA LEU A 793 38.92 16.19 -21.30
C LEU A 793 38.24 14.83 -21.07
N LEU A 794 37.33 14.67 -20.10
CA LEU A 794 36.71 13.38 -19.80
C LEU A 794 35.52 13.08 -20.73
N PRO A 795 35.39 11.87 -21.33
CA PRO A 795 36.38 10.80 -21.30
C PRO A 795 37.55 11.13 -22.23
N ILE A 796 38.76 10.83 -21.76
CA ILE A 796 40.02 11.23 -22.39
C ILE A 796 40.16 10.55 -23.74
N MET A 797 40.38 11.34 -24.79
CA MET A 797 40.70 10.81 -26.11
C MET A 797 42.07 10.17 -26.11
N ARG A 798 42.10 8.85 -26.11
CA ARG A 798 43.33 8.07 -26.03
C ARG A 798 44.21 8.24 -27.27
N ASP A 799 43.65 8.61 -28.42
CA ASP A 799 44.42 8.80 -29.66
C ASP A 799 45.27 10.09 -29.61
N VAL A 800 44.78 11.13 -28.93
CA VAL A 800 45.53 12.37 -28.68
C VAL A 800 46.41 12.21 -27.43
N PHE A 801 45.86 11.64 -26.37
CA PHE A 801 46.53 11.51 -25.07
C PHE A 801 46.97 10.07 -24.78
N ILE A 802 47.74 9.46 -25.69
CA ILE A 802 48.16 8.05 -25.68
C ILE A 802 48.80 7.59 -24.35
N TYR A 803 49.51 8.49 -23.65
CA TYR A 803 50.18 8.20 -22.38
C TYR A 803 49.51 8.85 -21.18
N ASN A 804 48.19 9.01 -21.22
CA ASN A 804 47.44 9.58 -20.10
C ASN A 804 47.45 8.68 -18.86
N ASP A 805 47.28 7.36 -19.05
CA ASP A 805 47.25 6.41 -17.94
C ASP A 805 48.66 6.18 -17.39
N VAL A 806 48.85 6.19 -16.07
CA VAL A 806 50.19 6.09 -15.44
C VAL A 806 50.42 4.71 -14.82
N LYS A 807 51.67 4.22 -14.78
CA LYS A 807 52.00 2.96 -14.09
C LYS A 807 51.96 3.19 -12.57
N ASP A 808 51.19 2.37 -11.88
CA ASP A 808 51.04 2.44 -10.43
C ASP A 808 52.32 1.98 -9.71
N ILE A 809 52.83 2.82 -8.81
CA ILE A 809 54.02 2.56 -7.98
C ILE A 809 53.69 2.34 -6.49
N PHE A 810 52.41 2.43 -6.09
CA PHE A 810 51.99 2.42 -4.67
C PHE A 810 51.01 1.28 -4.29
N GLY A 811 50.63 0.41 -5.22
CA GLY A 811 49.72 -0.73 -4.98
C GLY A 811 48.26 -0.39 -5.29
N PRO A 812 47.33 -1.36 -5.30
CA PRO A 812 46.08 -1.38 -6.10
C PRO A 812 45.05 -0.26 -5.85
N ALA A 813 45.31 0.68 -4.94
CA ALA A 813 44.53 1.90 -4.81
C ALA A 813 45.07 2.96 -5.80
N ILE A 814 44.56 2.89 -7.03
CA ILE A 814 44.80 3.89 -8.08
C ILE A 814 44.40 5.27 -7.52
N ARG A 815 45.33 6.22 -7.45
CA ARG A 815 45.04 7.61 -7.06
C ARG A 815 45.26 8.54 -8.25
N GLU A 816 44.32 8.65 -9.18
CA GLU A 816 44.40 9.65 -10.26
C GLU A 816 44.14 11.07 -9.73
N LYS A 817 44.97 11.54 -8.78
CA LYS A 817 44.90 12.87 -8.18
C LYS A 817 45.79 13.83 -8.93
N TYR A 818 45.20 14.84 -9.57
CA TYR A 818 45.90 15.85 -10.36
C TYR A 818 45.96 17.17 -9.61
N PHE A 819 47.10 17.87 -9.68
CA PHE A 819 47.17 19.27 -9.29
C PHE A 819 46.38 20.15 -10.27
N THR A 820 45.56 21.06 -9.73
CA THR A 820 44.80 22.06 -10.50
C THR A 820 45.13 23.50 -10.11
N ASP A 821 45.66 23.73 -8.90
CA ASP A 821 46.18 25.03 -8.46
C ASP A 821 47.15 24.86 -7.29
N PHE A 822 48.05 25.82 -7.08
CA PHE A 822 48.82 25.97 -5.84
C PHE A 822 49.31 27.42 -5.66
N THR A 823 49.30 27.91 -4.42
CA THR A 823 49.81 29.24 -4.07
C THR A 823 51.06 29.18 -3.19
N SER A 824 51.29 28.07 -2.48
CA SER A 824 52.50 27.83 -1.70
C SER A 824 52.75 26.32 -1.53
N GLU A 825 53.90 25.94 -0.98
CA GLU A 825 54.21 24.54 -0.61
C GLU A 825 53.22 23.93 0.39
N ASN A 826 52.36 24.74 1.02
CA ASN A 826 51.37 24.32 2.01
C ASN A 826 49.92 24.54 1.55
N ASP A 827 49.73 25.24 0.43
CA ASP A 827 48.42 25.67 -0.07
C ASP A 827 48.24 25.24 -1.52
N TYR A 828 47.41 24.21 -1.72
CA TYR A 828 47.20 23.59 -3.02
C TYR A 828 45.76 23.12 -3.22
N THR A 829 45.45 22.95 -4.49
CA THR A 829 44.20 22.41 -4.98
C THR A 829 44.47 21.20 -5.87
N SER A 830 43.78 20.10 -5.59
CA SER A 830 43.86 18.89 -6.39
C SER A 830 42.49 18.30 -6.69
N LEU A 831 42.37 17.63 -7.83
CA LEU A 831 41.21 16.85 -8.24
C LEU A 831 41.56 15.36 -8.27
N ASP A 832 40.85 14.55 -7.49
CA ASP A 832 40.86 13.08 -7.62
C ASP A 832 39.83 12.64 -8.65
N PHE A 833 40.26 12.05 -9.76
CA PHE A 833 39.35 11.57 -10.81
C PHE A 833 38.56 10.31 -10.43
N ILE A 834 39.03 9.53 -9.46
CA ILE A 834 38.38 8.29 -9.02
C ILE A 834 37.36 8.60 -7.93
N GLU A 835 37.76 9.39 -6.94
CA GLU A 835 36.87 9.78 -5.84
C GLU A 835 35.99 10.99 -6.20
N GLY A 836 36.26 11.68 -7.32
CA GLY A 836 35.67 12.98 -7.64
C GLY A 836 35.91 14.00 -6.54
N LYS A 837 37.01 13.86 -5.78
CA LYS A 837 37.25 14.68 -4.59
C LYS A 837 38.09 15.89 -4.97
N HIS A 838 37.47 17.06 -4.91
CA HIS A 838 38.18 18.32 -4.89
C HIS A 838 38.77 18.54 -3.49
N THR A 839 40.08 18.78 -3.42
CA THR A 839 40.77 19.04 -2.16
C THR A 839 41.49 20.36 -2.27
N SER A 840 41.00 21.37 -1.56
CA SER A 840 41.75 22.59 -1.25
C SER A 840 42.28 22.44 0.18
N LYS A 841 43.60 22.41 0.33
CA LYS A 841 44.23 22.40 1.66
C LYS A 841 45.00 23.69 1.85
N THR A 842 44.87 24.24 3.05
CA THR A 842 45.70 25.34 3.54
C THR A 842 46.56 24.87 4.70
N GLN A 843 47.81 25.33 4.78
CA GLN A 843 48.76 24.96 5.86
C GLN A 843 49.09 23.45 5.97
N SER A 844 49.13 22.72 4.85
CA SER A 844 49.41 21.27 4.85
C SER A 844 50.88 20.94 5.10
N LYS A 845 51.23 20.41 6.28
CA LYS A 845 52.59 19.94 6.64
C LYS A 845 53.15 18.78 5.78
N TRP A 846 52.39 18.24 4.84
CA TRP A 846 52.61 16.91 4.23
C TRP A 846 53.00 16.92 2.75
N LEU A 847 53.01 18.08 2.08
CA LEU A 847 53.29 18.18 0.64
C LEU A 847 54.72 17.85 0.23
N THR A 848 55.67 17.85 1.17
CA THR A 848 57.06 17.45 0.89
C THR A 848 57.23 15.94 0.66
N LYS A 849 56.17 15.14 0.83
CA LYS A 849 56.19 13.67 0.62
C LYS A 849 55.07 13.10 -0.25
N ASP A 850 53.93 13.78 -0.39
CA ASP A 850 52.82 13.30 -1.21
C ASP A 850 53.03 13.64 -2.69
N LYS A 851 52.97 12.62 -3.56
CA LYS A 851 53.09 12.78 -5.01
C LYS A 851 51.73 12.76 -5.70
N TYR A 852 51.54 13.65 -6.66
CA TYR A 852 50.32 13.78 -7.46
C TYR A 852 50.67 13.81 -8.95
N LEU A 853 49.67 13.57 -9.79
CA LEU A 853 49.78 13.74 -11.22
C LEU A 853 49.69 15.22 -11.61
N TYR A 854 50.20 15.54 -12.79
CA TYR A 854 50.10 16.86 -13.38
C TYR A 854 49.85 16.79 -14.88
N ARG A 855 49.37 17.91 -15.42
CA ARG A 855 49.32 18.22 -16.84
C ARG A 855 49.34 19.73 -16.96
N PHE A 856 50.09 20.27 -17.92
CA PHE A 856 50.07 21.71 -18.20
C PHE A 856 49.15 22.06 -19.36
N ILE A 857 48.61 23.27 -19.28
CA ILE A 857 47.81 23.91 -20.32
C ILE A 857 48.38 25.30 -20.61
N ALA A 858 48.34 25.69 -21.87
CA ALA A 858 48.67 27.03 -22.36
C ALA A 858 47.53 27.52 -23.28
N LYS A 859 47.54 28.82 -23.59
CA LYS A 859 46.56 29.44 -24.48
C LYS A 859 47.19 30.51 -25.35
#